data_AF-A0A976GSB4-F1
#
_entry.id   AF-A0A976GSB4-F1
#
_cell.length_a   1.000
_cell.length_b   1.000
_cell.length_c   1.000
_cell.angle_alpha   90.00
_cell.angle_beta   90.00
_cell.angle_gamma   90.00
#
_symmetry.space_group_name_H-M   'P 1'
#
loop_
_entity.id
_entity.type
_entity.pdbx_description
1 polymer ?
#
loop_
_entity_poly.entity_id
_entity_poly.type
_entity_poly.pdbx_seq_one_letter_code
_entity_poly.pdbx_strand_id
1 'polypeptide(L)'
;LSDRKADFEKLPIPVLLALRTCKKAFHAGGVSLRVGMVVESAEIKNTHHLATCIGYGASAVCPYFALEMVYFEQDKELKSLSPEQMERNIIKTFEAGLLKIMSKMGISVVRSYENSQLFTTIGLDFDLANTYFVRSTHYLSGIGLPQIVDNIIEKSNFAQKQAEKKELWNAYIFKEHARGLQGEKHSMTASISKIIHQLARDKNYDLTNPDLYQSYLESNSSQNPIHIRHLFSLKTSKNKHKNTEIQSLEAILATFGAGAMSFGAISAEAQRDILKAMQIIGGRSNSGEGGENPYYYSEGISATIKQVASGRFGVDALYLISSNEYQIKVAQGAKPGEGGQLMAVKVDAQIAKARHSLTHVDLISPPPLHDIYSIEDLKELIYQLKQINPYAKINVKLVAGAGIGTIAVGVAKAGADIIHISGSDGGTGAATLSSMKHAGIPWEFGLWEAHKALIDNKIRQNVILRTDGGLHTGKDIIIAAILGADNFEFGKLLLVAQGCIMARICEKNTCPTGIATHNEKFKAKYQGNEWHIVKILKYLAKDIQTKLAFLGMNTLEELKGRTDLLEIDTAHQNLIQNKNIRLDFILKEFGYYLPKNNDLAIKNKENKNIFDEKLAQLNKKILQDTQKALEENKNIVLDYPIKNTDRAILATLAGKIAWKEHQKIIQKNTTLPTFTQKIEITFKGSAGQGFGAFMTKGMHIKLEGEANDSVAKSMSGGKMLIIPPKNTYFKAHENVIIGNCALYGAINGTLYVNGKAGDRFAVRNSGALAVVEGVGLHACEYMTRGKVIILGKTSYNVGSGMTGGELFLYQPNPATINQEYITEIEIDEAILEDLKNILLDYYHETRSIFCDEILKNWEIEKELFKKYVPLKYLENIANQSDILVETSKKNFRKVKNPFKSVKSALSACLLL
;
A
#
# COMPACT_ATOMS: atom_id res chain seq x y z
N LEU A 1 -5.60 38.07 -6.77
CA LEU A 1 -4.43 38.26 -5.87
C LEU A 1 -3.19 37.98 -6.68
N SER A 2 -2.20 38.88 -6.68
CA SER A 2 -0.99 38.73 -7.50
C SER A 2 0.25 39.21 -6.75
N ASP A 3 1.34 38.45 -6.82
CA ASP A 3 2.67 38.83 -6.33
C ASP A 3 3.62 39.28 -7.48
N ARG A 4 3.10 39.43 -8.71
CA ARG A 4 3.90 39.79 -9.91
C ARG A 4 4.70 41.09 -9.80
N LYS A 5 4.26 42.02 -8.94
CA LYS A 5 4.93 43.31 -8.68
C LYS A 5 5.92 43.26 -7.50
N ALA A 6 6.21 42.06 -6.98
CA ALA A 6 7.17 41.91 -5.90
C ALA A 6 8.60 42.18 -6.39
N ASP A 7 9.36 42.91 -5.58
CA ASP A 7 10.77 43.25 -5.81
C ASP A 7 11.51 43.30 -4.47
N PHE A 8 12.77 43.74 -4.45
CA PHE A 8 13.58 43.79 -3.23
C PHE A 8 13.14 44.89 -2.24
N GLU A 9 12.30 45.84 -2.66
CA GLU A 9 11.71 46.88 -1.80
C GLU A 9 10.27 46.52 -1.39
N LYS A 10 9.54 45.82 -2.27
CA LYS A 10 8.15 45.37 -2.10
C LYS A 10 8.13 43.85 -2.03
N LEU A 11 8.44 43.33 -0.85
CA LEU A 11 8.51 41.89 -0.62
C LEU A 11 7.14 41.22 -0.82
N PRO A 12 7.11 39.99 -1.35
CA PRO A 12 5.86 39.27 -1.56
C PRO A 12 5.23 38.82 -0.23
N ILE A 13 3.91 38.90 -0.13
CA ILE A 13 3.14 38.30 0.97
C ILE A 13 2.89 36.83 0.64
N PRO A 14 3.11 35.88 1.56
CA PRO A 14 2.81 34.48 1.34
C PRO A 14 1.40 34.28 0.81
N VAL A 15 1.29 33.68 -0.38
CA VAL A 15 0.05 33.68 -1.16
C VAL A 15 -1.14 33.06 -0.42
N LEU A 16 -0.90 32.03 0.40
CA LEU A 16 -1.93 31.41 1.23
C LEU A 16 -2.45 32.34 2.33
N LEU A 17 -1.56 33.13 2.98
CA LEU A 17 -1.99 34.10 4.00
C LEU A 17 -2.80 35.23 3.37
N ALA A 18 -2.37 35.74 2.21
CA ALA A 18 -3.12 36.74 1.46
C ALA A 18 -4.52 36.21 1.07
N LEU A 19 -4.58 35.00 0.51
CA LEU A 19 -5.82 34.33 0.14
C LEU A 19 -6.77 34.18 1.34
N ARG A 20 -6.27 33.65 2.46
CA ARG A 20 -7.09 33.44 3.67
C ARG A 20 -7.56 34.73 4.29
N THR A 21 -6.74 35.78 4.27
CA THR A 21 -7.14 37.11 4.74
C THR A 21 -8.34 37.64 3.96
N CYS A 22 -8.28 37.59 2.63
CA CYS A 22 -9.41 38.00 1.78
C CYS A 22 -10.63 37.10 1.96
N LYS A 23 -10.48 35.76 1.99
CA LYS A 23 -11.63 34.85 2.19
C LYS A 23 -12.33 35.11 3.51
N LYS A 24 -11.59 35.42 4.58
CA LYS A 24 -12.16 35.83 5.87
C LYS A 24 -12.93 37.14 5.77
N ALA A 25 -12.35 38.17 5.15
CA ALA A 25 -13.03 39.44 4.96
C ALA A 25 -14.32 39.29 4.15
N PHE A 26 -14.30 38.48 3.09
CA PHE A 26 -15.49 38.19 2.29
C PHE A 26 -16.55 37.40 3.06
N HIS A 27 -16.13 36.48 3.93
CA HIS A 27 -17.04 35.72 4.78
C HIS A 27 -17.71 36.63 5.81
N ALA A 28 -16.91 37.45 6.51
CA ALA A 28 -17.41 38.42 7.48
C ALA A 28 -18.35 39.46 6.84
N GLY A 29 -18.07 39.88 5.59
CA GLY A 29 -18.94 40.79 4.84
C GLY A 29 -20.13 40.13 4.12
N GLY A 30 -20.34 38.83 4.25
CA GLY A 30 -21.46 38.12 3.61
C GLY A 30 -21.41 38.10 2.07
N VAL A 31 -20.22 38.24 1.47
CA VAL A 31 -20.04 38.33 0.01
C VAL A 31 -19.32 37.13 -0.61
N SER A 32 -18.95 36.11 0.18
CA SER A 32 -18.17 34.95 -0.30
C SER A 32 -18.78 34.22 -1.50
N LEU A 33 -20.11 34.17 -1.61
CA LEU A 33 -20.79 33.49 -2.73
C LEU A 33 -20.84 34.34 -4.01
N ARG A 34 -20.52 35.63 -3.93
CA ARG A 34 -20.56 36.58 -5.06
C ARG A 34 -19.17 36.84 -5.67
N VAL A 35 -18.11 36.29 -5.09
CA VAL A 35 -16.72 36.58 -5.45
C VAL A 35 -15.92 35.30 -5.64
N GLY A 36 -15.45 35.08 -6.87
CA GLY A 36 -14.40 34.10 -7.17
C GLY A 36 -13.01 34.72 -6.97
N MET A 37 -12.05 33.94 -6.47
CA MET A 37 -10.69 34.44 -6.23
C MET A 37 -9.70 33.77 -7.17
N VAL A 38 -9.06 34.56 -8.02
CA VAL A 38 -7.93 34.12 -8.84
C VAL A 38 -6.63 34.45 -8.13
N VAL A 39 -5.77 33.45 -7.99
CA VAL A 39 -4.43 33.58 -7.42
C VAL A 39 -3.42 33.50 -8.56
N GLU A 40 -2.65 34.56 -8.78
CA GLU A 40 -1.48 34.58 -9.66
C GLU A 40 -0.24 34.66 -8.77
N SER A 41 0.63 33.65 -8.75
CA SER A 41 1.78 33.68 -7.85
C SER A 41 3.01 32.93 -8.34
N ALA A 42 4.20 33.51 -8.08
CA ALA A 42 5.50 32.88 -8.32
C ALA A 42 5.83 31.74 -7.34
N GLU A 43 5.16 31.71 -6.17
CA GLU A 43 5.40 30.67 -5.17
C GLU A 43 4.91 29.28 -5.63
N ILE A 44 3.98 29.23 -6.58
CA ILE A 44 3.34 27.98 -7.01
C ILE A 44 4.22 27.27 -8.04
N LYS A 45 4.94 26.26 -7.57
CA LYS A 45 5.91 25.49 -8.39
C LYS A 45 5.72 23.97 -8.33
N ASN A 46 4.75 23.50 -7.54
CA ASN A 46 4.44 22.07 -7.43
C ASN A 46 2.95 21.85 -7.15
N THR A 47 2.54 20.60 -7.31
CA THR A 47 1.13 20.19 -7.22
C THR A 47 0.52 20.42 -5.83
N HIS A 48 1.32 20.38 -4.76
CA HIS A 48 0.86 20.68 -3.41
C HIS A 48 0.56 22.18 -3.22
N HIS A 49 1.36 23.08 -3.80
CA HIS A 49 1.08 24.52 -3.75
C HIS A 49 -0.23 24.86 -4.48
N LEU A 50 -0.47 24.25 -5.64
CA LEU A 50 -1.75 24.38 -6.35
C LEU A 50 -2.91 23.86 -5.49
N ALA A 51 -2.77 22.65 -4.97
CA ALA A 51 -3.83 22.00 -4.19
C ALA A 51 -4.13 22.73 -2.88
N THR A 52 -3.13 23.34 -2.23
CA THR A 52 -3.35 24.18 -1.05
C THR A 52 -4.09 25.47 -1.41
N CYS A 53 -3.68 26.17 -2.48
CA CYS A 53 -4.40 27.38 -2.93
C CYS A 53 -5.88 27.10 -3.19
N ILE A 54 -6.20 26.05 -3.94
CA ILE A 54 -7.60 25.68 -4.22
C ILE A 54 -8.30 25.21 -2.94
N GLY A 55 -7.68 24.31 -2.17
CA GLY A 55 -8.24 23.79 -0.92
C GLY A 55 -8.51 24.85 0.15
N TYR A 56 -7.83 26.00 0.08
CA TYR A 56 -8.04 27.16 0.94
C TYR A 56 -8.91 28.26 0.33
N GLY A 57 -9.42 28.05 -0.89
CA GLY A 57 -10.54 28.80 -1.47
C GLY A 57 -10.22 29.69 -2.66
N ALA A 58 -9.12 29.44 -3.37
CA ALA A 58 -8.90 29.99 -4.71
C ALA A 58 -9.75 29.25 -5.73
N SER A 59 -10.46 30.00 -6.57
CA SER A 59 -11.31 29.46 -7.64
C SER A 59 -10.51 29.19 -8.92
N ALA A 60 -9.39 29.90 -9.12
CA ALA A 60 -8.42 29.61 -10.16
C ALA A 60 -7.02 30.01 -9.70
N VAL A 61 -6.01 29.38 -10.31
CA VAL A 61 -4.60 29.55 -9.95
C VAL A 61 -3.74 29.68 -11.21
N CYS A 62 -2.98 30.75 -11.32
CA CYS A 62 -1.99 31.01 -12.35
C CYS A 62 -0.57 30.89 -11.75
N PRO A 63 0.15 29.77 -11.99
CA PRO A 63 1.52 29.59 -11.52
C PRO A 63 2.51 30.29 -12.46
N TYR A 64 2.38 31.61 -12.62
CA TYR A 64 2.98 32.33 -13.75
C TYR A 64 4.50 32.13 -13.86
N PHE A 65 5.23 32.15 -12.75
CA PHE A 65 6.69 32.02 -12.79
C PHE A 65 7.12 30.62 -13.23
N ALA A 66 6.39 29.58 -12.83
CA ALA A 66 6.67 28.22 -13.30
C ALA A 66 6.44 28.07 -14.81
N LEU A 67 5.49 28.81 -15.38
CA LEU A 67 5.24 28.85 -16.82
C LEU A 67 6.32 29.67 -17.53
N GLU A 68 6.65 30.87 -17.05
CA GLU A 68 7.67 31.74 -17.65
C GLU A 68 9.07 31.10 -17.64
N MET A 69 9.38 30.24 -16.66
CA MET A 69 10.66 29.52 -16.57
C MET A 69 10.97 28.66 -17.81
N VAL A 70 9.96 28.22 -18.58
CA VAL A 70 10.18 27.42 -19.79
C VAL A 70 10.97 28.16 -20.88
N TYR A 71 10.90 29.50 -20.90
CA TYR A 71 11.64 30.34 -21.85
C TYR A 71 13.12 30.50 -21.46
N PHE A 72 13.49 30.08 -20.25
CA PHE A 72 14.85 30.13 -19.73
C PHE A 72 15.47 28.75 -19.53
N GLU A 73 14.74 27.68 -19.86
CA GLU A 73 15.21 26.30 -19.71
C GLU A 73 16.35 26.00 -20.71
N GLN A 74 17.41 25.35 -20.22
CA GLN A 74 18.61 25.04 -20.98
C GLN A 74 18.94 23.54 -21.00
N ASP A 75 18.16 22.71 -20.32
CA ASP A 75 18.36 21.27 -20.28
C ASP A 75 18.39 20.69 -21.71
N LYS A 76 19.47 19.96 -22.00
CA LYS A 76 19.69 19.34 -23.31
C LYS A 76 18.60 18.31 -23.64
N GLU A 77 18.04 17.65 -22.63
CA GLU A 77 16.98 16.65 -22.82
C GLU A 77 15.66 17.29 -23.27
N LEU A 78 15.43 18.56 -22.92
CA LEU A 78 14.21 19.30 -23.21
C LEU A 78 14.28 20.13 -24.51
N LYS A 79 15.46 20.22 -25.14
CA LYS A 79 15.68 21.01 -26.38
C LYS A 79 14.79 20.62 -27.56
N SER A 80 14.22 19.42 -27.55
CA SER A 80 13.31 18.94 -28.59
C SER A 80 11.89 19.48 -28.46
N LEU A 81 11.54 20.11 -27.32
CA LEU A 81 10.22 20.64 -27.04
C LEU A 81 10.18 22.15 -27.27
N SER A 82 9.10 22.66 -27.86
CA SER A 82 8.86 24.10 -27.92
C SER A 82 8.41 24.65 -26.55
N PRO A 83 8.61 25.94 -26.26
CA PRO A 83 8.09 26.57 -25.04
C PRO A 83 6.60 26.30 -24.80
N GLU A 84 5.77 26.40 -25.84
CA GLU A 84 4.33 26.15 -25.76
C GLU A 84 4.01 24.69 -25.38
N GLN A 85 4.79 23.74 -25.90
CA GLN A 85 4.65 22.34 -25.52
C GLN A 85 5.06 22.12 -24.05
N MET A 86 6.10 22.79 -23.58
CA MET A 86 6.53 22.73 -22.19
C MET A 86 5.48 23.33 -21.24
N GLU A 87 4.90 24.49 -21.58
CA GLU A 87 3.80 25.09 -20.80
C GLU A 87 2.60 24.15 -20.69
N ARG A 88 2.16 23.57 -21.81
CA ARG A 88 1.05 22.59 -21.84
C ARG A 88 1.36 21.38 -20.95
N ASN A 89 2.59 20.88 -20.99
CA ASN A 89 3.02 19.76 -20.15
C ASN A 89 3.00 20.13 -18.66
N ILE A 90 3.41 21.35 -18.30
CA ILE A 90 3.34 21.87 -16.92
C ILE A 90 1.90 21.94 -16.45
N ILE A 91 0.98 22.52 -17.25
CA ILE A 91 -0.44 22.61 -16.92
C ILE A 91 -1.04 21.21 -16.71
N LYS A 92 -0.81 20.29 -17.64
CA LYS A 92 -1.27 18.91 -17.54
C LYS A 92 -0.73 18.21 -16.28
N THR A 93 0.52 18.48 -15.89
CA THR A 93 1.13 17.93 -14.67
C THR A 93 0.48 18.50 -13.41
N PHE A 94 0.14 19.79 -13.40
CA PHE A 94 -0.59 20.42 -12.32
C PHE A 94 -2.01 19.84 -12.18
N GLU A 95 -2.74 19.67 -13.29
CA GLU A 95 -4.07 19.08 -13.32
C GLU A 95 -4.06 17.63 -12.81
N ALA A 96 -3.18 16.78 -13.37
CA ALA A 96 -3.03 15.40 -12.92
C ALA A 96 -2.61 15.32 -11.45
N GLY A 97 -1.74 16.23 -11.00
CA GLY A 97 -1.32 16.35 -9.63
C GLY A 97 -2.45 16.75 -8.67
N LEU A 98 -3.31 17.68 -9.07
CA LEU A 98 -4.48 18.10 -8.31
C LEU A 98 -5.48 16.96 -8.17
N LEU A 99 -5.83 16.31 -9.29
CA LEU A 99 -6.72 15.13 -9.31
C LEU A 99 -6.18 14.04 -8.38
N LYS A 100 -4.87 13.79 -8.44
CA LYS A 100 -4.20 12.83 -7.58
C LYS A 100 -4.24 13.19 -6.09
N ILE A 101 -4.15 14.48 -5.73
CA ILE A 101 -4.26 14.91 -4.32
C ILE A 101 -5.71 14.78 -3.83
N MET A 102 -6.69 15.18 -4.65
CA MET A 102 -8.11 15.04 -4.32
C MET A 102 -8.53 13.58 -4.14
N SER A 103 -8.04 12.69 -5.00
CA SER A 103 -8.39 11.26 -4.95
C SER A 103 -7.89 10.57 -3.68
N LYS A 104 -6.87 11.10 -2.99
CA LYS A 104 -6.40 10.56 -1.70
C LYS A 104 -7.47 10.58 -0.61
N MET A 105 -8.45 11.48 -0.75
CA MET A 105 -9.60 11.62 0.14
C MET A 105 -10.92 11.17 -0.51
N GLY A 106 -10.85 10.52 -1.68
CA GLY A 106 -12.05 10.09 -2.43
C GLY A 106 -12.84 11.23 -3.07
N ILE A 107 -12.23 12.41 -3.27
CA ILE A 107 -12.93 13.56 -3.87
C ILE A 107 -12.74 13.54 -5.38
N SER A 108 -13.86 13.52 -6.12
CA SER A 108 -13.85 13.48 -7.59
C SER A 108 -14.06 14.84 -8.28
N VAL A 109 -14.53 15.87 -7.54
CA VAL A 109 -14.93 17.16 -8.10
C VAL A 109 -14.16 18.32 -7.46
N VAL A 110 -13.47 19.13 -8.27
CA VAL A 110 -12.62 20.24 -7.79
C VAL A 110 -13.43 21.24 -6.97
N ARG A 111 -14.67 21.51 -7.36
CA ARG A 111 -15.57 22.43 -6.63
C ARG A 111 -15.88 21.97 -5.20
N SER A 112 -15.92 20.66 -4.95
CA SER A 112 -16.07 20.11 -3.59
C SER A 112 -14.78 20.19 -2.79
N TYR A 113 -13.64 20.18 -3.49
CA TYR A 113 -12.32 20.34 -2.88
C TYR A 113 -12.01 21.81 -2.55
N GLU A 114 -12.52 22.76 -3.34
CA GLU A 114 -12.37 24.20 -3.11
C GLU A 114 -12.83 24.59 -1.70
N ASN A 115 -11.96 25.28 -0.96
CA ASN A 115 -12.23 25.72 0.42
C ASN A 115 -12.59 24.58 1.41
N SER A 116 -12.27 23.32 1.08
CA SER A 116 -12.46 22.16 1.96
C SER A 116 -11.53 22.17 3.18
N GLN A 117 -10.33 22.77 3.04
CA GLN A 117 -9.32 22.92 4.10
C GLN A 117 -8.86 21.58 4.71
N LEU A 118 -8.88 20.49 3.92
CA LEU A 118 -8.48 19.14 4.31
C LEU A 118 -6.95 19.00 4.39
N PHE A 119 -6.34 19.80 5.23
CA PHE A 119 -4.91 19.82 5.51
C PHE A 119 -4.67 19.81 7.03
N THR A 120 -3.46 19.42 7.40
CA THR A 120 -2.97 19.49 8.77
C THR A 120 -1.80 20.45 8.82
N THR A 121 -1.81 21.40 9.75
CA THR A 121 -0.69 22.33 9.94
C THR A 121 0.22 21.83 11.05
N ILE A 122 1.53 21.87 10.80
CA ILE A 122 2.55 21.51 11.78
C ILE A 122 3.58 22.64 11.81
N GLY A 123 3.83 23.23 12.98
CA GLY A 123 4.83 24.27 13.15
C GLY A 123 4.38 25.68 12.77
N LEU A 124 3.06 25.93 12.72
CA LEU A 124 2.49 27.28 12.68
C LEU A 124 2.01 27.65 14.08
N ASP A 125 2.26 28.88 14.50
CA ASP A 125 1.70 29.41 15.73
C ASP A 125 0.18 29.17 15.79
N PHE A 126 -0.34 28.77 16.95
CA PHE A 126 -1.74 28.40 17.08
C PHE A 126 -2.69 29.58 16.84
N ASP A 127 -2.34 30.81 17.22
CA ASP A 127 -3.21 31.96 16.99
C ASP A 127 -3.24 32.27 15.49
N LEU A 128 -2.10 32.22 14.79
CA LEU A 128 -2.05 32.31 13.34
C LEU A 128 -2.86 31.20 12.66
N ALA A 129 -2.70 29.95 13.09
CA ALA A 129 -3.35 28.79 12.51
C ALA A 129 -4.88 28.86 12.70
N ASN A 130 -5.34 29.11 13.93
CA ASN A 130 -6.75 29.31 14.25
C ASN A 130 -7.33 30.56 13.57
N THR A 131 -6.51 31.58 13.31
CA THR A 131 -6.96 32.79 12.64
C THR A 131 -7.19 32.52 11.15
N TYR A 132 -6.25 31.93 10.44
CA TYR A 132 -6.29 31.86 8.97
C TYR A 132 -6.73 30.49 8.42
N PHE A 133 -6.53 29.40 9.17
CA PHE A 133 -6.71 28.01 8.75
C PHE A 133 -7.65 27.22 9.68
N VAL A 134 -8.70 27.89 10.18
CA VAL A 134 -9.65 27.42 11.22
C VAL A 134 -10.10 25.95 11.11
N ARG A 135 -10.31 25.43 9.90
CA ARG A 135 -10.84 24.06 9.70
C ARG A 135 -9.76 22.99 9.61
N SER A 136 -8.49 23.38 9.55
CA SER A 136 -7.37 22.45 9.54
C SER A 136 -7.06 21.96 10.95
N THR A 137 -6.52 20.75 11.06
CA THR A 137 -6.06 20.23 12.35
C THR A 137 -4.68 20.79 12.68
N HIS A 138 -4.44 21.14 13.96
CA HIS A 138 -3.21 21.78 14.43
C HIS A 138 -2.59 20.93 15.56
N TYR A 139 -1.48 20.24 15.29
CA TYR A 139 -0.83 19.36 16.29
C TYR A 139 0.33 20.02 17.04
N LEU A 140 0.99 20.99 16.41
CA LEU A 140 2.22 21.58 16.90
C LEU A 140 2.27 23.06 16.56
N SER A 141 2.41 23.89 17.60
CA SER A 141 2.69 25.32 17.43
C SER A 141 4.07 25.54 16.81
N GLY A 142 4.26 26.67 16.16
CA GLY A 142 5.57 27.09 15.71
C GLY A 142 5.62 28.57 15.31
N ILE A 143 6.13 28.85 14.12
CA ILE A 143 6.39 30.22 13.67
C ILE A 143 5.10 31.04 13.53
N GLY A 144 5.13 32.27 14.02
CA GLY A 144 4.06 33.25 13.84
C GLY A 144 4.37 34.25 12.73
N LEU A 145 3.55 35.30 12.61
CA LEU A 145 3.76 36.36 11.61
C LEU A 145 5.15 37.02 11.71
N PRO A 146 5.69 37.36 12.90
CA PRO A 146 7.01 38.01 12.97
C PRO A 146 8.12 37.15 12.36
N GLN A 147 8.18 35.86 12.72
CA GLN A 147 9.18 34.95 12.18
C GLN A 147 8.98 34.67 10.69
N ILE A 148 7.74 34.68 10.19
CA ILE A 148 7.45 34.58 8.75
C ILE A 148 8.01 35.81 8.02
N VAL A 149 7.80 37.01 8.54
CA VAL A 149 8.35 38.25 7.99
C VAL A 149 9.87 38.23 7.98
N ASP A 150 10.50 37.85 9.10
CA ASP A 150 11.96 37.73 9.20
C ASP A 150 12.51 36.76 8.14
N ASN A 151 11.88 35.60 7.97
CA ASN A 151 12.28 34.62 6.95
C ASN A 151 12.14 35.17 5.52
N ILE A 152 11.12 35.99 5.25
CA ILE A 152 10.94 36.62 3.93
C ILE A 152 12.04 37.63 3.69
N ILE A 153 12.34 38.49 4.68
CA ILE A 153 13.41 39.49 4.59
C ILE A 153 14.76 38.80 4.38
N GLU A 154 15.08 37.77 5.17
CA GLU A 154 16.34 37.03 5.07
C GLU A 154 16.50 36.38 3.69
N LYS A 155 15.45 35.70 3.19
CA LYS A 155 15.48 35.07 1.87
C LYS A 155 15.57 36.08 0.74
N SER A 156 14.90 37.21 0.84
CA SER A 156 14.97 38.28 -0.17
C SER A 156 16.35 38.92 -0.21
N ASN A 157 16.96 39.20 0.95
CA ASN A 157 18.34 39.70 1.03
C ASN A 157 19.34 38.68 0.45
N PHE A 158 19.14 37.39 0.73
CA PHE A 158 19.95 36.33 0.13
C PHE A 158 19.77 36.27 -1.39
N ALA A 159 18.52 36.32 -1.87
CA ALA A 159 18.21 36.30 -3.30
C ALA A 159 18.80 37.51 -4.03
N GLN A 160 18.77 38.71 -3.43
CA GLN A 160 19.40 39.91 -3.98
C GLN A 160 20.91 39.72 -4.19
N LYS A 161 21.60 39.23 -3.16
CA LYS A 161 23.04 38.93 -3.25
C LYS A 161 23.37 37.88 -4.30
N GLN A 162 22.51 36.87 -4.48
CA GLN A 162 22.70 35.85 -5.53
C GLN A 162 22.42 36.39 -6.93
N ALA A 163 21.41 37.24 -7.08
CA ALA A 163 21.09 37.91 -8.33
C ALA A 163 22.24 38.81 -8.80
N GLU A 164 22.86 39.57 -7.88
CA GLU A 164 24.06 40.37 -8.14
C GLU A 164 25.23 39.52 -8.66
N LYS A 165 25.38 38.30 -8.14
CA LYS A 165 26.40 37.32 -8.55
C LYS A 165 26.04 36.53 -9.80
N LYS A 166 24.77 36.58 -10.26
CA LYS A 166 24.22 35.71 -11.30
C LYS A 166 24.39 34.21 -10.99
N GLU A 167 24.32 33.84 -9.71
CA GLU A 167 24.47 32.46 -9.25
C GLU A 167 23.10 31.85 -8.92
N LEU A 168 22.82 30.67 -9.44
CA LEU A 168 21.64 29.89 -9.05
C LEU A 168 21.90 29.23 -7.69
N TRP A 169 20.96 29.39 -6.77
CA TRP A 169 21.03 28.74 -5.47
C TRP A 169 20.57 27.28 -5.54
N ASN A 170 21.49 26.35 -5.25
CA ASN A 170 21.16 24.93 -5.12
C ASN A 170 20.84 24.59 -3.66
N ALA A 171 19.56 24.43 -3.36
CA ALA A 171 19.07 24.25 -1.99
C ALA A 171 19.17 22.79 -1.46
N TYR A 172 19.50 21.79 -2.30
CA TYR A 172 19.63 20.37 -1.90
C TYR A 172 18.46 19.85 -1.04
N ILE A 173 17.22 20.23 -1.37
CA ILE A 173 16.02 19.97 -0.55
C ILE A 173 15.66 18.46 -0.51
N PHE A 174 15.91 17.75 -1.61
CA PHE A 174 15.45 16.36 -1.80
C PHE A 174 16.55 15.32 -1.70
N LYS A 175 17.81 15.74 -1.86
CA LYS A 175 18.98 14.87 -1.88
C LYS A 175 20.10 15.55 -1.12
N GLU A 176 20.77 14.75 -0.29
CA GLU A 176 21.96 15.17 0.44
C GLU A 176 23.03 15.69 -0.53
N HIS A 177 23.68 16.80 -0.17
CA HIS A 177 24.89 17.23 -0.84
C HIS A 177 25.99 16.18 -0.64
N ALA A 178 26.72 15.82 -1.71
CA ALA A 178 27.67 14.70 -1.69
C ALA A 178 28.77 14.81 -0.61
N ARG A 179 29.10 16.04 -0.17
CA ARG A 179 30.09 16.33 0.89
C ARG A 179 29.46 16.81 2.20
N GLY A 180 28.13 16.88 2.30
CA GLY A 180 27.41 17.36 3.50
C GLY A 180 27.60 18.85 3.83
N LEU A 181 28.34 19.61 3.00
CA LEU A 181 28.68 21.03 3.27
C LEU A 181 27.52 22.03 3.14
N GLN A 182 26.43 21.66 2.48
CA GLN A 182 25.32 22.56 2.16
C GLN A 182 24.02 21.74 2.04
N GLY A 183 22.87 22.40 2.19
CA GLY A 183 21.56 21.80 1.99
C GLY A 183 20.79 21.41 3.24
N GLU A 184 19.63 20.81 3.02
CA GLU A 184 18.77 20.30 4.07
C GLU A 184 19.38 19.12 4.83
N LYS A 185 19.04 19.03 6.12
CA LYS A 185 19.50 17.92 6.97
C LYS A 185 18.64 16.68 6.76
N HIS A 186 19.26 15.51 6.91
CA HIS A 186 18.60 14.21 6.76
C HIS A 186 18.96 13.32 7.94
N SER A 187 17.98 12.56 8.45
CA SER A 187 18.20 11.63 9.57
C SER A 187 19.00 10.38 9.20
N MET A 188 18.99 9.99 7.92
CA MET A 188 19.83 8.89 7.42
C MET A 188 20.63 9.39 6.23
N THR A 189 21.90 9.71 6.49
CA THR A 189 22.89 10.21 5.53
C THR A 189 23.82 9.11 5.06
N ALA A 190 24.62 9.40 4.02
CA ALA A 190 25.70 8.51 3.60
C ALA A 190 26.75 8.31 4.70
N SER A 191 27.04 9.33 5.52
CA SER A 191 27.99 9.22 6.64
C SER A 191 27.48 8.30 7.75
N ILE A 192 26.23 8.48 8.18
CA ILE A 192 25.59 7.60 9.18
C ILE A 192 25.52 6.16 8.66
N SER A 193 25.18 5.97 7.38
CA SER A 193 25.13 4.65 6.74
C SER A 193 26.49 3.95 6.78
N LYS A 194 27.60 4.68 6.60
CA LYS A 194 28.95 4.11 6.71
C LYS A 194 29.27 3.61 8.12
N ILE A 195 28.87 4.33 9.16
CA ILE A 195 29.06 3.89 10.55
C ILE A 195 28.27 2.61 10.82
N ILE A 196 27.01 2.55 10.35
CA ILE A 196 26.20 1.31 10.45
C ILE A 196 26.85 0.16 9.69
N HIS A 197 27.42 0.40 8.51
CA HIS A 197 28.15 -0.65 7.77
C HIS A 197 29.37 -1.15 8.55
N GLN A 198 30.10 -0.26 9.22
CA GLN A 198 31.23 -0.64 10.07
C GLN A 198 30.77 -1.51 11.23
N LEU A 199 29.71 -1.10 11.94
CA LEU A 199 29.10 -1.88 13.02
C LEU A 199 28.62 -3.26 12.57
N ALA A 200 27.93 -3.32 11.43
CA ALA A 200 27.39 -4.56 10.89
C ALA A 200 28.50 -5.55 10.48
N ARG A 201 29.60 -5.02 9.93
CA ARG A 201 30.73 -5.81 9.41
C ARG A 201 31.86 -6.01 10.43
N ASP A 202 31.71 -5.47 11.64
CA ASP A 202 32.73 -5.57 12.67
C ASP A 202 32.98 -7.05 13.04
N LYS A 203 34.25 -7.44 12.96
CA LYS A 203 34.72 -8.78 13.33
C LYS A 203 34.94 -8.89 14.84
N ASN A 204 35.20 -7.79 15.51
CA ASN A 204 35.38 -7.69 16.96
C ASN A 204 34.05 -7.35 17.66
N TYR A 205 32.95 -7.91 17.15
CA TYR A 205 31.61 -7.65 17.63
C TYR A 205 31.52 -7.95 19.14
N ASP A 206 31.37 -6.90 19.92
CA ASP A 206 31.20 -6.95 21.36
C ASP A 206 30.08 -5.98 21.79
N LEU A 207 29.11 -6.50 22.54
CA LEU A 207 28.03 -5.72 23.13
C LEU A 207 28.42 -5.08 24.47
N THR A 208 29.52 -5.51 25.07
CA THR A 208 30.01 -5.02 26.38
C THR A 208 30.91 -3.80 26.24
N ASN A 209 31.61 -3.65 25.12
CA ASN A 209 32.41 -2.47 24.80
C ASN A 209 31.98 -1.79 23.46
N PRO A 210 30.91 -0.97 23.46
CA PRO A 210 30.28 -0.50 22.24
C PRO A 210 30.83 0.85 21.72
N ASP A 211 32.15 1.11 21.76
CA ASP A 211 32.74 2.42 21.35
C ASP A 211 32.29 2.91 19.96
N LEU A 212 32.23 2.00 18.98
CA LEU A 212 31.73 2.31 17.63
C LEU A 212 30.23 2.65 17.64
N TYR A 213 29.44 2.01 18.49
CA TYR A 213 28.00 2.29 18.59
C TYR A 213 27.76 3.59 19.37
N GLN A 214 28.60 3.90 20.35
CA GLN A 214 28.59 5.20 21.01
C GLN A 214 28.89 6.33 20.00
N SER A 215 29.88 6.14 19.12
CA SER A 215 30.16 7.08 18.02
C SER A 215 28.97 7.23 17.05
N TYR A 216 28.22 6.14 16.81
CA TYR A 216 26.96 6.18 16.05
C TYR A 216 25.87 6.99 16.77
N LEU A 217 25.71 6.84 18.08
CA LEU A 217 24.77 7.63 18.87
C LEU A 217 25.15 9.12 18.87
N GLU A 218 26.44 9.44 19.02
CA GLU A 218 26.96 10.82 18.99
C GLU A 218 26.75 11.49 17.63
N SER A 219 26.95 10.73 16.54
CA SER A 219 26.69 11.21 15.18
C SER A 219 25.20 11.49 14.93
N ASN A 220 24.31 10.84 15.69
CA ASN A 220 22.86 11.07 15.65
C ASN A 220 22.39 12.13 16.67
N SER A 221 23.15 12.39 17.74
CA SER A 221 22.87 13.47 18.69
C SER A 221 23.26 14.82 18.08
N SER A 222 22.52 15.25 17.07
CA SER A 222 22.76 16.54 16.44
C SER A 222 22.31 17.68 17.36
N GLN A 223 23.13 18.73 17.47
CA GLN A 223 22.70 20.04 17.96
C GLN A 223 21.46 20.59 17.22
N ASN A 224 21.15 20.05 16.04
CA ASN A 224 20.04 20.48 15.21
C ASN A 224 19.00 19.35 15.08
N PRO A 225 17.86 19.46 15.76
CA PRO A 225 16.82 18.43 15.72
C PRO A 225 16.18 18.34 14.33
N ILE A 226 15.90 17.10 13.89
CA ILE A 226 15.26 16.79 12.59
C ILE A 226 13.82 16.33 12.81
N HIS A 227 13.57 15.58 13.89
CA HIS A 227 12.26 15.04 14.26
C HIS A 227 11.80 15.64 15.59
N ILE A 228 10.48 15.64 15.82
CA ILE A 228 9.89 16.15 17.08
C ILE A 228 10.42 15.40 18.29
N ARG A 229 10.60 14.08 18.20
CA ARG A 229 11.20 13.28 19.27
C ARG A 229 12.63 13.67 19.66
N HIS A 230 13.34 14.43 18.85
CA HIS A 230 14.66 14.96 19.24
C HIS A 230 14.53 16.09 20.27
N LEU A 231 13.38 16.77 20.34
CA LEU A 231 13.10 17.85 21.30
C LEU A 231 12.79 17.33 22.71
N PHE A 232 12.67 16.01 22.89
CA PHE A 232 12.44 15.39 24.19
C PHE A 232 13.73 14.82 24.77
N SER A 233 13.94 14.97 26.06
CA SER A 233 14.89 14.17 26.85
C SER A 233 14.12 13.20 27.75
N LEU A 234 14.85 12.18 28.23
CA LEU A 234 14.33 11.21 29.19
C LEU A 234 14.65 11.70 30.60
N LYS A 235 13.66 11.67 31.50
CA LYS A 235 13.89 12.01 32.91
C LYS A 235 14.72 10.93 33.59
N THR A 236 15.75 11.33 34.32
CA THR A 236 16.56 10.37 35.08
C THR A 236 15.80 9.88 36.31
N SER A 237 15.76 8.57 36.55
CA SER A 237 15.25 8.04 37.82
C SER A 237 16.27 8.21 38.95
N LYS A 238 15.78 8.56 40.15
CA LYS A 238 16.59 8.54 41.38
C LYS A 238 16.97 7.13 41.82
N ASN A 239 16.17 6.12 41.43
CA ASN A 239 16.40 4.71 41.73
C ASN A 239 16.76 3.98 40.44
N LYS A 240 18.06 3.83 40.16
CA LYS A 240 18.54 3.07 39.00
C LYS A 240 18.49 1.58 39.32
N HIS A 241 17.78 0.81 38.49
CA HIS A 241 17.70 -0.64 38.64
C HIS A 241 18.97 -1.31 38.13
N LYS A 242 19.32 -2.47 38.72
CA LYS A 242 20.45 -3.26 38.24
C LYS A 242 20.08 -3.96 36.93
N ASN A 243 21.06 -4.14 36.03
CA ASN A 243 20.85 -4.77 34.73
C ASN A 243 20.21 -6.19 34.80
N THR A 244 20.37 -6.90 35.92
CA THR A 244 19.80 -8.25 36.13
C THR A 244 18.27 -8.27 36.27
N GLU A 245 17.66 -7.13 36.60
CA GLU A 245 16.20 -7.00 36.77
C GLU A 245 15.51 -6.52 35.48
N ILE A 246 16.29 -6.11 34.48
CA ILE A 246 15.82 -5.55 33.22
C ILE A 246 15.47 -6.68 32.25
N GLN A 247 14.41 -6.46 31.47
CA GLN A 247 13.97 -7.30 30.37
C GLN A 247 15.14 -7.80 29.52
N SER A 248 15.16 -9.11 29.23
CA SER A 248 16.25 -9.73 28.49
C SER A 248 16.36 -9.20 27.06
N LEU A 249 17.54 -9.38 26.46
CA LEU A 249 17.79 -8.96 25.08
C LEU A 249 16.84 -9.66 24.11
N GLU A 250 16.60 -10.96 24.31
CA GLU A 250 15.72 -11.80 23.50
C GLU A 250 14.27 -11.31 23.59
N ALA A 251 13.81 -10.94 24.78
CA ALA A 251 12.45 -10.44 24.97
C ALA A 251 12.26 -9.07 24.31
N ILE A 252 13.28 -8.21 24.29
CA ILE A 252 13.25 -6.93 23.54
C ILE A 252 13.28 -7.20 22.03
N LEU A 253 14.19 -8.06 21.55
CA LEU A 253 14.29 -8.42 20.13
C LEU A 253 13.00 -9.04 19.59
N ALA A 254 12.29 -9.82 20.42
CA ALA A 254 10.98 -10.37 20.07
C ALA A 254 9.92 -9.27 19.87
N THR A 255 10.13 -8.03 20.33
CA THR A 255 9.25 -6.89 20.01
C THR A 255 9.58 -6.22 18.67
N PHE A 256 10.61 -6.67 17.95
CA PHE A 256 11.04 -6.11 16.67
C PHE A 256 10.43 -6.84 15.48
N GLY A 257 10.17 -6.09 14.40
CA GLY A 257 9.77 -6.64 13.13
C GLY A 257 10.44 -5.95 11.94
N ALA A 258 10.50 -6.65 10.82
CA ALA A 258 10.83 -6.05 9.54
C ALA A 258 9.60 -5.37 8.93
N GLY A 259 9.76 -4.13 8.49
CA GLY A 259 8.73 -3.41 7.75
C GLY A 259 8.42 -4.10 6.43
N ALA A 260 7.18 -3.95 5.97
CA ALA A 260 6.67 -4.52 4.72
C ALA A 260 7.43 -3.98 3.48
N MET A 261 8.40 -4.74 2.98
CA MET A 261 9.17 -4.43 1.77
C MET A 261 9.01 -5.56 0.76
N SER A 262 8.41 -5.26 -0.39
CA SER A 262 7.97 -6.30 -1.34
C SER A 262 9.11 -6.95 -2.09
N PHE A 263 8.96 -8.26 -2.37
CA PHE A 263 9.67 -8.91 -3.46
C PHE A 263 9.32 -8.17 -4.77
N GLY A 264 10.33 -7.55 -5.38
CA GLY A 264 10.14 -6.56 -6.44
C GLY A 264 10.74 -5.21 -6.07
N ALA A 265 10.37 -4.63 -4.93
CA ALA A 265 11.03 -3.41 -4.45
C ALA A 265 12.49 -3.67 -4.07
N ILE A 266 12.73 -4.79 -3.37
CA ILE A 266 14.06 -5.29 -3.04
C ILE A 266 14.33 -6.63 -3.75
N SER A 267 15.60 -7.00 -3.84
CA SER A 267 16.08 -8.26 -4.40
C SER A 267 15.67 -9.46 -3.52
N ALA A 268 15.66 -10.66 -4.11
CA ALA A 268 15.37 -11.89 -3.38
C ALA A 268 16.38 -12.12 -2.25
N GLU A 269 17.66 -11.84 -2.51
CA GLU A 269 18.76 -12.02 -1.57
C GLU A 269 18.59 -11.10 -0.35
N ALA A 270 18.31 -9.81 -0.57
CA ALA A 270 18.07 -8.88 0.50
C ALA A 270 16.83 -9.26 1.34
N GLN A 271 15.75 -9.68 0.68
CA GLN A 271 14.54 -10.09 1.40
C GLN A 271 14.79 -11.35 2.22
N ARG A 272 15.35 -12.42 1.62
CA ARG A 272 15.69 -13.68 2.30
C ARG A 272 16.49 -13.45 3.58
N ASP A 273 17.53 -12.61 3.51
CA ASP A 273 18.41 -12.37 4.65
C ASP A 273 17.70 -11.60 5.77
N ILE A 274 16.73 -10.73 5.44
CA ILE A 274 15.82 -10.13 6.42
C ILE A 274 14.94 -11.19 7.09
N LEU A 275 14.33 -12.09 6.31
CA LEU A 275 13.46 -13.14 6.85
C LEU A 275 14.23 -14.04 7.82
N LYS A 276 15.43 -14.49 7.42
CA LYS A 276 16.34 -15.27 8.26
C LYS A 276 16.78 -14.51 9.51
N ALA A 277 17.16 -13.24 9.38
CA ALA A 277 17.57 -12.44 10.53
C ALA A 277 16.46 -12.32 11.58
N MET A 278 15.22 -12.08 11.14
CA MET A 278 14.06 -12.01 12.04
C MET A 278 13.78 -13.34 12.72
N GLN A 279 13.92 -14.46 11.99
CA GLN A 279 13.81 -15.79 12.58
C GLN A 279 14.87 -16.04 13.67
N ILE A 280 16.12 -15.65 13.44
CA ILE A 280 17.23 -15.81 14.40
C ILE A 280 16.95 -15.05 15.71
N ILE A 281 16.40 -13.84 15.63
CA ILE A 281 16.15 -13.01 16.82
C ILE A 281 14.79 -13.25 17.48
N GLY A 282 13.97 -14.17 16.95
CA GLY A 282 12.58 -14.39 17.41
C GLY A 282 11.65 -13.21 17.09
N GLY A 283 12.04 -12.35 16.15
CA GLY A 283 11.27 -11.20 15.68
C GLY A 283 10.27 -11.59 14.60
N ARG A 284 9.66 -10.58 13.99
CA ARG A 284 8.67 -10.77 12.91
C ARG A 284 9.21 -10.31 11.56
N SER A 285 8.86 -11.02 10.51
CA SER A 285 9.16 -10.63 9.13
C SER A 285 7.88 -10.46 8.32
N ASN A 286 7.91 -9.58 7.31
CA ASN A 286 6.74 -9.21 6.52
C ASN A 286 7.03 -9.33 5.01
N SER A 287 6.13 -9.99 4.27
CA SER A 287 6.28 -10.24 2.83
C SER A 287 6.27 -8.96 1.97
N GLY A 288 5.60 -7.91 2.45
CA GLY A 288 5.18 -6.78 1.62
C GLY A 288 4.11 -7.15 0.60
N GLU A 289 3.75 -6.17 -0.24
CA GLU A 289 2.58 -6.22 -1.15
C GLU A 289 2.77 -7.04 -2.43
N GLY A 290 3.94 -7.68 -2.61
CA GLY A 290 4.36 -8.24 -3.90
C GLY A 290 4.18 -9.74 -4.06
N GLY A 291 3.42 -10.39 -3.16
CA GLY A 291 3.51 -11.83 -2.94
C GLY A 291 4.87 -12.21 -2.32
N GLU A 292 5.20 -13.49 -2.38
CA GLU A 292 6.51 -14.01 -2.00
C GLU A 292 7.18 -14.74 -3.14
N ASN A 293 8.50 -14.85 -3.06
CA ASN A 293 9.23 -15.72 -3.96
C ASN A 293 8.76 -17.17 -3.75
N PRO A 294 8.28 -17.88 -4.79
CA PRO A 294 7.73 -19.23 -4.64
C PRO A 294 8.67 -20.25 -3.98
N TYR A 295 10.00 -20.07 -4.10
CA TYR A 295 10.97 -20.98 -3.50
C TYR A 295 11.05 -20.87 -1.97
N TYR A 296 10.53 -19.78 -1.39
CA TYR A 296 10.62 -19.55 0.05
C TYR A 296 9.84 -20.57 0.88
N TYR A 297 8.71 -21.05 0.36
CA TYR A 297 7.91 -22.07 1.03
C TYR A 297 8.69 -23.38 1.19
N SER A 298 9.37 -23.83 0.13
CA SER A 298 10.15 -25.09 0.15
C SER A 298 11.43 -25.02 0.98
N GLU A 299 11.94 -23.82 1.25
CA GLU A 299 13.14 -23.58 2.05
C GLU A 299 12.85 -23.23 3.51
N GLY A 300 11.57 -23.07 3.90
CA GLY A 300 11.19 -22.70 5.27
C GLY A 300 11.56 -21.26 5.65
N ILE A 301 11.81 -20.40 4.67
CA ILE A 301 12.23 -18.98 4.86
C ILE A 301 11.07 -18.00 4.69
N SER A 302 9.83 -18.47 4.67
CA SER A 302 8.60 -17.70 4.50
C SER A 302 8.42 -16.61 5.57
N ALA A 303 7.85 -15.45 5.21
CA ALA A 303 7.60 -14.38 6.17
C ALA A 303 6.52 -14.75 7.20
N THR A 304 6.73 -14.35 8.45
CA THR A 304 5.75 -14.59 9.54
C THR A 304 4.48 -13.76 9.41
N ILE A 305 4.55 -12.64 8.66
CA ILE A 305 3.44 -11.73 8.35
C ILE A 305 3.25 -11.69 6.84
N LYS A 306 2.01 -11.91 6.40
CA LYS A 306 1.60 -11.87 5.00
C LYS A 306 0.73 -10.65 4.77
N GLN A 307 1.08 -9.81 3.79
CA GLN A 307 0.38 -8.56 3.53
C GLN A 307 -0.75 -8.74 2.51
N VAL A 308 -1.93 -8.25 2.85
CA VAL A 308 -3.10 -8.15 1.97
C VAL A 308 -3.25 -6.67 1.59
N ALA A 309 -2.85 -6.33 0.37
CA ALA A 309 -2.88 -4.97 -0.18
C ALA A 309 -3.79 -4.88 -1.43
N SER A 310 -4.10 -3.68 -1.89
CA SER A 310 -5.08 -3.41 -2.97
C SER A 310 -4.82 -4.16 -4.29
N GLY A 311 -3.57 -4.45 -4.64
CA GLY A 311 -3.24 -5.21 -5.85
C GLY A 311 -3.53 -6.72 -5.77
N ARG A 312 -3.73 -7.27 -4.56
CA ARG A 312 -3.89 -8.71 -4.27
C ARG A 312 -2.83 -9.61 -4.93
N PHE A 313 -1.61 -9.09 -5.14
CA PHE A 313 -0.54 -9.85 -5.77
C PHE A 313 -0.16 -11.07 -4.92
N GLY A 314 -0.34 -12.26 -5.49
CA GLY A 314 0.00 -13.53 -4.84
C GLY A 314 -0.86 -13.86 -3.61
N VAL A 315 -2.02 -13.22 -3.44
CA VAL A 315 -2.90 -13.46 -2.28
C VAL A 315 -3.90 -14.57 -2.62
N ASP A 316 -3.55 -15.79 -2.26
CA ASP A 316 -4.43 -16.97 -2.31
C ASP A 316 -4.47 -17.72 -0.95
N ALA A 317 -5.22 -18.82 -0.90
CA ALA A 317 -5.36 -19.61 0.32
C ALA A 317 -4.03 -20.17 0.86
N LEU A 318 -3.11 -20.57 -0.03
CA LEU A 318 -1.81 -21.13 0.35
C LEU A 318 -0.89 -20.06 0.93
N TYR A 319 -0.86 -18.89 0.29
CA TYR A 319 -0.16 -17.71 0.77
C TYR A 319 -0.63 -17.32 2.16
N LEU A 320 -1.94 -17.26 2.39
CA LEU A 320 -2.51 -16.93 3.70
C LEU A 320 -2.17 -18.02 4.73
N ILE A 321 -2.43 -19.30 4.45
CA ILE A 321 -2.26 -20.34 5.49
C ILE A 321 -0.80 -20.57 5.92
N SER A 322 0.15 -20.03 5.16
CA SER A 322 1.59 -20.14 5.41
C SER A 322 2.16 -19.16 6.43
N SER A 323 1.31 -18.37 7.11
CA SER A 323 1.72 -17.42 8.14
C SER A 323 0.76 -17.36 9.32
N ASN A 324 1.21 -16.69 10.39
CA ASN A 324 0.49 -16.56 11.66
C ASN A 324 -0.06 -15.13 11.87
N GLU A 325 0.24 -14.19 10.97
CA GLU A 325 -0.26 -12.82 11.01
C GLU A 325 -0.57 -12.36 9.57
N TYR A 326 -1.70 -11.66 9.40
CA TYR A 326 -2.11 -11.01 8.16
C TYR A 326 -2.14 -9.51 8.33
N GLN A 327 -1.40 -8.79 7.49
CA GLN A 327 -1.40 -7.33 7.51
C GLN A 327 -2.29 -6.78 6.38
N ILE A 328 -3.45 -6.23 6.72
CA ILE A 328 -4.28 -5.43 5.82
C ILE A 328 -3.59 -4.07 5.66
N LYS A 329 -3.06 -3.81 4.46
CA LYS A 329 -2.34 -2.57 4.17
C LYS A 329 -3.31 -1.52 3.61
N VAL A 330 -3.88 -0.71 4.49
CA VAL A 330 -4.72 0.43 4.09
C VAL A 330 -3.85 1.54 3.49
N ALA A 331 -2.71 1.85 4.11
CA ALA A 331 -1.80 2.88 3.62
C ALA A 331 -0.33 2.64 4.04
N GLN A 332 0.57 3.46 3.50
CA GLN A 332 1.98 3.53 3.92
C GLN A 332 2.46 4.98 4.03
N GLY A 333 3.37 5.27 4.96
CA GLY A 333 3.78 6.63 5.30
C GLY A 333 4.33 7.46 4.14
N ALA A 334 5.06 6.83 3.20
CA ALA A 334 5.68 7.53 2.07
C ALA A 334 4.68 7.99 0.98
N LYS A 335 3.49 7.41 0.94
CA LYS A 335 2.44 7.73 -0.04
C LYS A 335 1.04 7.35 0.46
N PRO A 336 0.52 8.02 1.49
CA PRO A 336 -0.84 7.82 1.95
C PRO A 336 -1.85 8.23 0.86
N GLY A 337 -2.96 7.50 0.78
CA GLY A 337 -4.01 7.71 -0.24
C GLY A 337 -3.63 7.24 -1.64
N GLU A 338 -2.59 6.41 -1.79
CA GLU A 338 -2.12 5.85 -3.06
C GLU A 338 -1.77 4.37 -2.95
N GLY A 339 -1.79 3.68 -4.10
CA GLY A 339 -1.40 2.29 -4.20
C GLY A 339 0.12 2.03 -4.25
N GLY A 340 0.46 0.75 -4.14
CA GLY A 340 1.77 0.21 -4.45
C GLY A 340 2.25 0.58 -5.86
N GLN A 341 3.57 0.70 -6.05
CA GLN A 341 4.16 1.02 -7.34
C GLN A 341 5.42 0.17 -7.54
N LEU A 342 5.47 -0.57 -8.64
CA LEU A 342 6.66 -1.25 -9.12
C LEU A 342 6.84 -0.99 -10.61
N MET A 343 7.98 -0.40 -10.96
CA MET A 343 8.26 0.00 -12.35
C MET A 343 8.57 -1.23 -13.22
N ALA A 344 8.14 -1.20 -14.48
CA ALA A 344 8.29 -2.23 -15.50
C ALA A 344 9.71 -2.78 -15.59
N VAL A 345 10.71 -1.89 -15.49
CA VAL A 345 12.13 -2.22 -15.53
C VAL A 345 12.56 -3.20 -14.42
N LYS A 346 11.77 -3.34 -13.35
CA LYS A 346 11.99 -4.26 -12.22
C LYS A 346 11.11 -5.53 -12.27
N VAL A 347 10.19 -5.63 -13.23
CA VAL A 347 9.25 -6.75 -13.35
C VAL A 347 9.84 -7.79 -14.29
N ASP A 348 10.78 -8.57 -13.75
CA ASP A 348 11.35 -9.74 -14.44
C ASP A 348 10.39 -10.95 -14.39
N ALA A 349 10.81 -12.09 -14.95
CA ALA A 349 10.01 -13.31 -14.99
C ALA A 349 9.67 -13.87 -13.59
N GLN A 350 10.56 -13.74 -12.60
CA GLN A 350 10.30 -14.23 -11.25
C GLN A 350 9.28 -13.34 -10.53
N ILE A 351 9.43 -12.02 -10.67
CA ILE A 351 8.46 -11.05 -10.14
C ILE A 351 7.09 -11.23 -10.80
N ALA A 352 7.04 -11.34 -12.13
CA ALA A 352 5.81 -11.54 -12.86
C ALA A 352 5.11 -12.85 -12.45
N LYS A 353 5.87 -13.92 -12.18
CA LYS A 353 5.35 -15.19 -11.65
C LYS A 353 4.77 -15.02 -10.25
N ALA A 354 5.52 -14.41 -9.31
CA ALA A 354 5.06 -14.20 -7.93
C ALA A 354 3.80 -13.31 -7.85
N ARG A 355 3.62 -12.42 -8.83
CA ARG A 355 2.50 -11.47 -8.88
C ARG A 355 1.38 -11.85 -9.84
N HIS A 356 1.53 -12.95 -10.58
CA HIS A 356 0.59 -13.35 -11.63
C HIS A 356 0.32 -12.22 -12.64
N SER A 357 1.38 -11.53 -13.05
CA SER A 357 1.36 -10.42 -14.00
C SER A 357 2.14 -10.76 -15.28
N LEU A 358 2.21 -9.81 -16.21
CA LEU A 358 3.15 -9.87 -17.33
C LEU A 358 4.52 -9.32 -16.92
N THR A 359 5.57 -9.71 -17.64
CA THR A 359 6.91 -9.12 -17.52
C THR A 359 6.95 -7.73 -18.14
N HIS A 360 7.81 -6.85 -17.64
CA HIS A 360 8.06 -5.52 -18.22
C HIS A 360 6.82 -4.61 -18.32
N VAL A 361 5.86 -4.76 -17.41
CA VAL A 361 4.71 -3.85 -17.27
C VAL A 361 4.76 -3.18 -15.91
N ASP A 362 4.41 -1.89 -15.85
CA ASP A 362 4.27 -1.17 -14.59
C ASP A 362 3.14 -1.78 -13.75
N LEU A 363 3.43 -2.09 -12.49
CA LEU A 363 2.44 -2.56 -11.54
C LEU A 363 2.08 -1.44 -10.58
N ILE A 364 1.13 -0.62 -11.00
CA ILE A 364 0.50 0.43 -10.19
C ILE A 364 -0.75 -0.15 -9.57
N SER A 365 -0.74 -0.34 -8.25
CA SER A 365 -1.90 -0.90 -7.56
C SER A 365 -3.02 0.16 -7.44
N PRO A 366 -4.29 -0.27 -7.38
CA PRO A 366 -5.38 0.66 -7.07
C PRO A 366 -5.11 1.39 -5.75
N PRO A 367 -5.48 2.68 -5.61
CA PRO A 367 -5.38 3.37 -4.32
C PRO A 367 -6.22 2.73 -3.21
N PRO A 368 -7.53 2.43 -3.39
CA PRO A 368 -8.32 1.76 -2.37
C PRO A 368 -8.15 0.24 -2.45
N LEU A 369 -8.49 -0.46 -1.36
CA LEU A 369 -8.85 -1.87 -1.46
C LEU A 369 -10.30 -1.92 -1.96
N HIS A 370 -10.57 -2.58 -3.08
CA HIS A 370 -11.91 -2.57 -3.69
C HIS A 370 -12.96 -3.38 -2.91
N ASP A 371 -12.56 -4.00 -1.80
CA ASP A 371 -13.41 -4.64 -0.80
C ASP A 371 -13.34 -3.94 0.57
N ILE A 372 -12.89 -2.68 0.60
CA ILE A 372 -12.94 -1.80 1.77
C ILE A 372 -13.33 -0.38 1.33
N TYR A 373 -14.62 -0.07 1.35
CA TYR A 373 -15.13 1.29 1.14
C TYR A 373 -15.65 1.93 2.43
N SER A 374 -15.75 1.15 3.50
CA SER A 374 -16.29 1.55 4.79
C SER A 374 -15.64 0.73 5.92
N ILE A 375 -16.01 1.04 7.17
CA ILE A 375 -15.47 0.31 8.33
C ILE A 375 -16.07 -1.10 8.44
N GLU A 376 -17.32 -1.27 8.02
CA GLU A 376 -18.01 -2.55 7.94
C GLU A 376 -17.41 -3.45 6.86
N ASP A 377 -16.91 -2.89 5.76
CA ASP A 377 -16.16 -3.66 4.76
C ASP A 377 -14.78 -4.11 5.28
N LEU A 378 -14.09 -3.24 6.05
CA LEU A 378 -12.87 -3.67 6.74
C LEU A 378 -13.17 -4.82 7.70
N LYS A 379 -14.26 -4.70 8.47
CA LYS A 379 -14.73 -5.77 9.36
C LYS A 379 -15.01 -7.06 8.59
N GLU A 380 -15.60 -6.97 7.40
CA GLU A 380 -15.88 -8.11 6.54
C GLU A 380 -14.59 -8.76 6.00
N LEU A 381 -13.58 -7.99 5.60
CA LEU A 381 -12.26 -8.55 5.23
C LEU A 381 -11.58 -9.22 6.43
N ILE A 382 -11.61 -8.60 7.62
CA ILE A 382 -11.08 -9.20 8.85
C ILE A 382 -11.80 -10.53 9.11
N TYR A 383 -13.13 -10.54 8.99
CA TYR A 383 -13.95 -11.74 9.16
C TYR A 383 -13.54 -12.86 8.19
N GLN A 384 -13.42 -12.55 6.90
CA GLN A 384 -13.00 -13.51 5.86
C GLN A 384 -11.61 -14.09 6.13
N LEU A 385 -10.66 -13.25 6.55
CA LEU A 385 -9.29 -13.67 6.88
C LEU A 385 -9.25 -14.58 8.13
N LYS A 386 -10.11 -14.33 9.12
CA LYS A 386 -10.26 -15.21 10.30
C LYS A 386 -11.04 -16.49 9.98
N GLN A 387 -11.95 -16.48 8.99
CA GLN A 387 -12.62 -17.71 8.55
C GLN A 387 -11.65 -18.68 7.87
N ILE A 388 -10.70 -18.19 7.06
CA ILE A 388 -9.70 -19.06 6.42
C ILE A 388 -8.65 -19.56 7.42
N ASN A 389 -8.17 -18.71 8.33
CA ASN A 389 -7.23 -19.09 9.37
C ASN A 389 -7.61 -18.45 10.72
N PRO A 390 -8.33 -19.18 11.59
CA PRO A 390 -8.79 -18.63 12.87
C PRO A 390 -7.67 -18.41 13.90
N TYR A 391 -6.46 -18.87 13.62
CA TYR A 391 -5.29 -18.70 14.50
C TYR A 391 -4.42 -17.51 14.11
N ALA A 392 -4.63 -16.92 12.92
CA ALA A 392 -3.83 -15.80 12.46
C ALA A 392 -4.29 -14.49 13.11
N LYS A 393 -3.33 -13.68 13.57
CA LYS A 393 -3.60 -12.32 14.02
C LYS A 393 -3.84 -11.39 12.84
N ILE A 394 -4.77 -10.45 12.99
CA ILE A 394 -5.05 -9.44 11.97
C ILE A 394 -4.44 -8.10 12.36
N ASN A 395 -3.54 -7.62 11.51
CA ASN A 395 -2.83 -6.36 11.62
C ASN A 395 -3.37 -5.36 10.59
N VAL A 396 -3.85 -4.20 11.02
CA VAL A 396 -4.30 -3.14 10.10
C VAL A 396 -3.25 -2.03 10.08
N LYS A 397 -2.59 -1.85 8.93
CA LYS A 397 -1.57 -0.83 8.72
C LYS A 397 -2.19 0.47 8.23
N LEU A 398 -2.18 1.46 9.11
CA LEU A 398 -2.62 2.84 8.92
C LEU A 398 -1.40 3.77 8.82
N VAL A 399 -1.65 5.03 8.45
CA VAL A 399 -0.64 6.09 8.48
C VAL A 399 -1.13 7.19 9.40
N ALA A 400 -0.25 7.68 10.26
CA ALA A 400 -0.50 8.84 11.11
C ALA A 400 -1.07 10.00 10.28
N GLY A 401 -2.21 10.51 10.72
CA GLY A 401 -2.94 11.61 10.10
C GLY A 401 -4.05 12.11 11.04
N ALA A 402 -4.67 13.23 10.67
CA ALA A 402 -5.75 13.80 11.46
C ALA A 402 -6.91 12.82 11.68
N GLY A 403 -7.36 12.67 12.93
CA GLY A 403 -8.50 11.83 13.30
C GLY A 403 -8.20 10.34 13.36
N ILE A 404 -6.92 9.94 13.30
CA ILE A 404 -6.52 8.53 13.36
C ILE A 404 -6.97 7.83 14.64
N GLY A 405 -7.14 8.55 15.76
CA GLY A 405 -7.66 7.97 17.00
C GLY A 405 -9.05 7.36 16.82
N THR A 406 -9.93 8.07 16.10
CA THR A 406 -11.29 7.57 15.79
C THR A 406 -11.24 6.34 14.89
N ILE A 407 -10.37 6.37 13.87
CA ILE A 407 -10.17 5.25 12.96
C ILE A 407 -9.65 4.03 13.73
N ALA A 408 -8.68 4.21 14.64
CA ALA A 408 -8.12 3.14 15.47
C ALA A 408 -9.20 2.47 16.33
N VAL A 409 -10.13 3.24 16.91
CA VAL A 409 -11.28 2.70 17.65
C VAL A 409 -12.19 1.87 16.74
N GLY A 410 -12.50 2.37 15.53
CA GLY A 410 -13.28 1.62 14.54
C GLY A 410 -12.61 0.30 14.14
N VAL A 411 -11.31 0.34 13.87
CA VAL A 411 -10.48 -0.82 13.50
C VAL A 411 -10.45 -1.87 14.62
N ALA A 412 -10.31 -1.45 15.88
CA ALA A 412 -10.39 -2.36 17.02
C ALA A 412 -11.78 -3.04 17.09
N LYS A 413 -12.87 -2.27 16.95
CA LYS A 413 -14.25 -2.78 16.93
C LYS A 413 -14.55 -3.69 15.73
N ALA A 414 -13.81 -3.53 14.63
CA ALA A 414 -13.87 -4.39 13.46
C ALA A 414 -13.20 -5.76 13.68
N GLY A 415 -12.55 -5.98 14.83
CA GLY A 415 -11.96 -7.27 15.21
C GLY A 415 -10.47 -7.42 14.87
N ALA A 416 -9.77 -6.32 14.56
CA ALA A 416 -8.32 -6.34 14.37
C ALA A 416 -7.59 -6.58 15.71
N ASP A 417 -6.53 -7.40 15.68
CA ASP A 417 -5.74 -7.72 16.87
C ASP A 417 -4.55 -6.76 17.03
N ILE A 418 -4.08 -6.19 15.92
CA ILE A 418 -2.96 -5.26 15.86
C ILE A 418 -3.36 -4.03 15.03
N ILE A 419 -3.08 -2.84 15.54
CA ILE A 419 -3.19 -1.58 14.81
C ILE A 419 -1.77 -1.04 14.61
N HIS A 420 -1.35 -0.92 13.35
CA HIS A 420 -0.03 -0.42 13.01
C HIS A 420 -0.13 1.03 12.52
N ILE A 421 0.47 1.95 13.27
CA ILE A 421 0.58 3.38 12.95
C ILE A 421 1.92 3.67 12.27
N SER A 422 1.91 3.94 10.96
CA SER A 422 3.11 4.38 10.24
C SER A 422 3.29 5.89 10.27
N GLY A 423 4.51 6.37 10.53
CA GLY A 423 4.84 7.79 10.35
C GLY A 423 5.11 8.17 8.89
N SER A 424 4.99 9.47 8.57
CA SER A 424 5.32 10.04 7.24
C SER A 424 6.75 9.76 6.78
N ASP A 425 7.67 9.49 7.72
CA ASP A 425 9.09 9.23 7.46
C ASP A 425 9.40 7.81 6.96
N GLY A 426 8.36 7.02 6.67
CA GLY A 426 8.46 5.68 6.08
C GLY A 426 9.24 5.66 4.77
N GLY A 427 9.99 4.59 4.54
CA GLY A 427 10.70 4.37 3.27
C GLY A 427 9.77 3.91 2.14
N THR A 428 10.22 4.04 0.90
CA THR A 428 9.55 3.46 -0.27
C THR A 428 10.56 3.15 -1.37
N GLY A 429 10.29 2.10 -2.15
CA GLY A 429 11.06 1.79 -3.36
C GLY A 429 10.67 2.68 -4.55
N ALA A 430 9.44 3.19 -4.58
CA ALA A 430 8.92 4.10 -5.60
C ALA A 430 7.67 4.84 -5.08
N ALA A 431 7.66 6.17 -5.23
CA ALA A 431 6.52 7.04 -4.95
C ALA A 431 6.72 8.40 -5.64
N THR A 432 5.63 9.16 -5.83
CA THR A 432 5.75 10.55 -6.27
C THR A 432 6.36 11.43 -5.18
N LEU A 433 7.23 12.35 -5.57
CA LEU A 433 7.91 13.25 -4.64
C LEU A 433 6.95 14.09 -3.79
N SER A 434 5.85 14.56 -4.39
CA SER A 434 4.80 15.30 -3.67
C SER A 434 4.28 14.53 -2.46
N SER A 435 4.02 13.23 -2.61
CA SER A 435 3.47 12.39 -1.54
C SER A 435 4.50 12.09 -0.46
N MET A 436 5.75 11.83 -0.83
CA MET A 436 6.84 11.62 0.13
C MET A 436 7.13 12.85 0.99
N LYS A 437 6.68 14.04 0.58
CA LYS A 437 6.97 15.31 1.25
C LYS A 437 5.78 15.98 1.90
N HIS A 438 4.57 15.71 1.40
CA HIS A 438 3.38 16.49 1.77
C HIS A 438 2.18 15.63 2.20
N ALA A 439 2.36 14.33 2.44
CA ALA A 439 1.28 13.46 2.89
C ALA A 439 1.68 12.60 4.11
N GLY A 440 0.77 12.52 5.08
CA GLY A 440 1.02 11.91 6.40
C GLY A 440 1.64 12.90 7.40
N ILE A 441 1.63 12.52 8.69
CA ILE A 441 2.27 13.28 9.77
C ILE A 441 3.27 12.39 10.53
N PRO A 442 4.12 12.98 11.42
CA PRO A 442 5.00 12.19 12.28
C PRO A 442 4.23 11.18 13.13
N TRP A 443 4.82 9.99 13.33
CA TRP A 443 4.16 8.92 14.08
C TRP A 443 3.93 9.30 15.54
N GLU A 444 4.74 10.19 16.12
CA GLU A 444 4.61 10.65 17.49
C GLU A 444 3.19 11.16 17.78
N PHE A 445 2.62 11.94 16.86
CA PHE A 445 1.25 12.47 17.01
C PHE A 445 0.19 11.39 16.81
N GLY A 446 0.29 10.64 15.71
CA GLY A 446 -0.72 9.64 15.37
C GLY A 446 -0.76 8.46 16.34
N LEU A 447 0.40 8.02 16.83
CA LEU A 447 0.51 6.94 17.81
C LEU A 447 -0.08 7.37 19.15
N TRP A 448 0.25 8.58 19.62
CA TRP A 448 -0.30 9.11 20.86
C TRP A 448 -1.82 9.29 20.79
N GLU A 449 -2.33 9.84 19.69
CA GLU A 449 -3.76 10.00 19.47
C GLU A 449 -4.50 8.65 19.46
N ALA A 450 -3.96 7.64 18.76
CA ALA A 450 -4.52 6.29 18.75
C ALA A 450 -4.52 5.67 20.15
N HIS A 451 -3.42 5.81 20.90
CA HIS A 451 -3.31 5.30 22.26
C HIS A 451 -4.40 5.88 23.17
N LYS A 452 -4.52 7.22 23.21
CA LYS A 452 -5.54 7.92 24.01
C LYS A 452 -6.95 7.50 23.66
N ALA A 453 -7.30 7.53 22.37
CA ALA A 453 -8.65 7.21 21.92
C ALA A 453 -9.06 5.77 22.31
N LEU A 454 -8.13 4.81 22.23
CA LEU A 454 -8.38 3.44 22.66
C LEU A 454 -8.54 3.29 24.18
N ILE A 455 -7.81 4.09 24.98
CA ILE A 455 -7.95 4.14 26.44
C ILE A 455 -9.31 4.72 26.83
N ASP A 456 -9.68 5.86 26.24
CA ASP A 456 -10.97 6.53 26.50
C ASP A 456 -12.16 5.63 26.18
N ASN A 457 -12.01 4.78 25.15
CA ASN A 457 -13.00 3.79 24.77
C ASN A 457 -12.88 2.44 25.51
N LYS A 458 -11.95 2.31 26.48
CA LYS A 458 -11.74 1.12 27.32
C LYS A 458 -11.42 -0.17 26.53
N ILE A 459 -10.77 -0.02 25.37
CA ILE A 459 -10.45 -1.13 24.46
C ILE A 459 -8.94 -1.23 24.14
N ARG A 460 -8.10 -0.35 24.70
CA ARG A 460 -6.65 -0.36 24.46
C ARG A 460 -5.99 -1.68 24.82
N GLN A 461 -6.46 -2.36 25.86
CA GLN A 461 -5.94 -3.65 26.32
C GLN A 461 -6.28 -4.82 25.38
N ASN A 462 -7.11 -4.61 24.37
CA ASN A 462 -7.57 -5.66 23.44
C ASN A 462 -6.77 -5.69 22.14
N VAL A 463 -5.92 -4.69 21.91
CA VAL A 463 -5.17 -4.53 20.67
C VAL A 463 -3.71 -4.26 20.96
N ILE A 464 -2.86 -4.69 20.04
CA ILE A 464 -1.44 -4.34 20.01
C ILE A 464 -1.28 -3.10 19.13
N LEU A 465 -0.66 -2.04 19.65
CA LEU A 465 -0.19 -0.91 18.85
C LEU A 465 1.22 -1.18 18.35
N ARG A 466 1.41 -1.10 17.04
CA ARG A 466 2.71 -1.21 16.38
C ARG A 466 3.05 0.10 15.70
N THR A 467 4.32 0.48 15.66
CA THR A 467 4.74 1.71 14.97
C THR A 467 5.98 1.50 14.12
N ASP A 468 6.06 2.27 13.03
CA ASP A 468 7.23 2.41 12.18
C ASP A 468 7.41 3.87 11.72
N GLY A 469 8.52 4.15 11.05
CA GLY A 469 8.82 5.48 10.51
C GLY A 469 10.10 6.08 11.08
N GLY A 470 11.24 5.74 10.49
CA GLY A 470 12.52 6.35 10.85
C GLY A 470 13.07 5.97 12.23
N LEU A 471 12.65 4.84 12.80
CA LEU A 471 13.21 4.31 14.05
C LEU A 471 14.62 3.76 13.82
N HIS A 472 15.62 4.24 14.57
CA HIS A 472 17.00 3.78 14.42
C HIS A 472 17.86 3.83 15.70
N THR A 473 17.40 4.46 16.78
CA THR A 473 18.09 4.50 18.08
C THR A 473 17.22 3.93 19.21
N GLY A 474 17.83 3.52 20.33
CA GLY A 474 17.05 3.06 21.48
C GLY A 474 16.19 4.18 22.08
N LYS A 475 16.60 5.45 21.92
CA LYS A 475 15.79 6.62 22.31
C LYS A 475 14.47 6.65 21.53
N ASP A 476 14.51 6.41 20.21
CA ASP A 476 13.31 6.35 19.39
C ASP A 476 12.34 5.28 19.90
N ILE A 477 12.86 4.10 20.24
CA ILE A 477 12.05 2.96 20.72
C ILE A 477 11.44 3.24 22.10
N ILE A 478 12.22 3.82 23.01
CA ILE A 478 11.73 4.22 24.34
C ILE A 478 10.63 5.27 24.22
N ILE A 479 10.81 6.29 23.37
CA ILE A 479 9.77 7.31 23.14
C ILE A 479 8.52 6.67 22.51
N ALA A 480 8.68 5.79 21.52
CA ALA A 480 7.57 5.07 20.93
C ALA A 480 6.80 4.21 21.97
N ALA A 481 7.52 3.53 22.86
CA ALA A 481 6.92 2.77 23.96
C ALA A 481 6.16 3.70 24.93
N ILE A 482 6.75 4.85 25.29
CA ILE A 482 6.10 5.87 26.12
C ILE A 482 4.80 6.37 25.50
N LEU A 483 4.79 6.63 24.19
CA LEU A 483 3.61 7.05 23.44
C LEU A 483 2.63 5.90 23.17
N GLY A 484 2.93 4.69 23.66
CA GLY A 484 1.98 3.60 23.74
C GLY A 484 2.16 2.48 22.73
N ALA A 485 3.26 2.42 21.98
CA ALA A 485 3.56 1.28 21.11
C ALA A 485 4.02 0.05 21.91
N ASP A 486 3.60 -1.12 21.46
CA ASP A 486 4.00 -2.42 22.01
C ASP A 486 5.10 -3.09 21.14
N ASN A 487 5.10 -2.78 19.84
CA ASN A 487 5.99 -3.41 18.85
C ASN A 487 6.54 -2.35 17.87
N PHE A 488 7.72 -2.64 17.31
CA PHE A 488 8.47 -1.69 16.48
C PHE A 488 8.90 -2.34 15.16
N GLU A 489 8.62 -1.71 14.02
CA GLU A 489 9.07 -2.20 12.71
C GLU A 489 10.18 -1.34 12.08
N PHE A 490 11.11 -2.02 11.42
CA PHE A 490 12.28 -1.41 10.79
C PHE A 490 12.32 -1.73 9.29
N GLY A 491 12.42 -0.71 8.45
CA GLY A 491 12.65 -0.88 7.01
C GLY A 491 14.04 -0.38 6.62
N LYS A 492 14.21 0.94 6.59
CA LYS A 492 15.44 1.63 6.18
C LYS A 492 16.68 1.15 6.95
N LEU A 493 16.58 0.99 8.27
CA LEU A 493 17.68 0.52 9.11
C LEU A 493 18.19 -0.87 8.68
N LEU A 494 17.28 -1.79 8.36
CA LEU A 494 17.64 -3.15 7.95
C LEU A 494 18.36 -3.14 6.59
N LEU A 495 17.87 -2.36 5.63
CA LEU A 495 18.51 -2.22 4.32
C LEU A 495 19.90 -1.56 4.43
N VAL A 496 20.05 -0.59 5.32
CA VAL A 496 21.36 0.03 5.60
C VAL A 496 22.29 -0.99 6.25
N ALA A 497 21.83 -1.78 7.23
CA ALA A 497 22.65 -2.86 7.80
C ALA A 497 23.16 -3.85 6.72
N GLN A 498 22.36 -4.11 5.68
CA GLN A 498 22.77 -4.96 4.55
C GLN A 498 23.76 -4.29 3.58
N GLY A 499 23.92 -2.97 3.60
CA GLY A 499 24.85 -2.24 2.72
C GLY A 499 24.23 -1.08 1.93
N CYS A 500 23.00 -0.63 2.23
CA CYS A 500 22.41 0.51 1.52
C CYS A 500 23.19 1.80 1.80
N ILE A 501 23.62 2.48 0.73
CA ILE A 501 24.36 3.75 0.81
C ILE A 501 23.47 4.99 0.63
N MET A 502 22.14 4.85 0.73
CA MET A 502 21.17 5.93 0.54
C MET A 502 21.28 6.68 -0.80
N ALA A 503 21.55 5.94 -1.88
CA ALA A 503 21.67 6.51 -3.24
C ALA A 503 20.35 7.09 -3.79
N ARG A 504 19.19 6.67 -3.27
CA ARG A 504 17.84 7.14 -3.64
C ARG A 504 17.53 7.01 -5.14
N ILE A 505 17.84 5.83 -5.69
CA ILE A 505 17.55 5.44 -7.08
C ILE A 505 16.91 4.04 -7.14
N CYS A 506 16.13 3.71 -6.11
CA CYS A 506 15.57 2.38 -5.88
C CYS A 506 14.60 1.94 -7.00
N GLU A 507 13.93 2.92 -7.60
CA GLU A 507 12.99 2.79 -8.70
C GLU A 507 13.68 2.52 -10.05
N LYS A 508 14.93 2.98 -10.22
CA LYS A 508 15.66 2.92 -11.50
C LYS A 508 16.25 1.54 -11.83
N ASN A 509 16.11 0.57 -10.93
CA ASN A 509 16.70 -0.76 -11.06
C ASN A 509 18.25 -0.81 -11.12
N THR A 510 18.93 0.27 -10.76
CA THR A 510 20.40 0.42 -10.84
C THR A 510 21.06 0.56 -9.48
N CYS A 511 20.49 -0.09 -8.45
CA CYS A 511 20.99 -0.03 -7.08
C CYS A 511 22.47 -0.44 -7.02
N PRO A 512 23.38 0.42 -6.52
CA PRO A 512 24.82 0.17 -6.60
C PRO A 512 25.30 -0.97 -5.69
N THR A 513 24.48 -1.40 -4.74
CA THR A 513 24.80 -2.41 -3.72
C THR A 513 23.93 -3.66 -3.80
N GLY A 514 23.19 -3.86 -4.90
CA GLY A 514 22.44 -5.09 -5.15
C GLY A 514 21.17 -5.29 -4.30
N ILE A 515 20.73 -4.27 -3.54
CA ILE A 515 19.58 -4.37 -2.62
C ILE A 515 18.26 -4.09 -3.33
N ALA A 516 18.12 -2.94 -3.99
CA ALA A 516 16.86 -2.49 -4.61
C ALA A 516 16.87 -2.66 -6.14
N THR A 517 17.27 -3.84 -6.61
CA THR A 517 17.45 -4.15 -8.04
C THR A 517 17.18 -5.62 -8.35
N HIS A 518 16.69 -5.87 -9.56
CA HIS A 518 16.58 -7.19 -10.19
C HIS A 518 17.47 -7.31 -11.43
N ASN A 519 18.20 -6.26 -11.78
CA ASN A 519 19.20 -6.31 -12.84
C ASN A 519 20.41 -7.12 -12.36
N GLU A 520 20.74 -8.20 -13.08
CA GLU A 520 21.79 -9.14 -12.69
C GLU A 520 23.15 -8.49 -12.44
N LYS A 521 23.55 -7.51 -13.26
CA LYS A 521 24.82 -6.77 -13.10
C LYS A 521 24.91 -6.05 -11.76
N PHE A 522 23.80 -5.46 -11.30
CA PHE A 522 23.76 -4.74 -10.04
C PHE A 522 23.50 -5.66 -8.85
N LYS A 523 22.67 -6.69 -9.05
CA LYS A 523 22.38 -7.72 -8.05
C LYS A 523 23.64 -8.50 -7.65
N ALA A 524 24.54 -8.77 -8.60
CA ALA A 524 25.85 -9.40 -8.34
C ALA A 524 26.75 -8.61 -7.36
N LYS A 525 26.41 -7.34 -7.04
CA LYS A 525 27.14 -6.51 -6.07
C LYS A 525 26.61 -6.63 -4.64
N TYR A 526 25.58 -7.46 -4.41
CA TYR A 526 25.05 -7.67 -3.07
C TYR A 526 26.09 -8.35 -2.17
N GLN A 527 26.35 -7.74 -1.01
CA GLN A 527 27.33 -8.21 -0.01
C GLN A 527 26.72 -8.27 1.41
N GLY A 528 25.39 -8.17 1.51
CA GLY A 528 24.68 -8.30 2.78
C GLY A 528 24.57 -9.76 3.23
N ASN A 529 24.20 -9.94 4.50
CA ASN A 529 23.78 -11.23 5.06
C ASN A 529 22.87 -10.99 6.28
N GLU A 530 22.27 -12.05 6.80
CA GLU A 530 21.37 -12.03 7.96
C GLU A 530 22.07 -11.54 9.23
N TRP A 531 23.34 -11.88 9.45
CA TRP A 531 24.10 -11.53 10.66
C TRP A 531 24.39 -10.03 10.77
N HIS A 532 24.57 -9.34 9.64
CA HIS A 532 24.67 -7.89 9.61
C HIS A 532 23.43 -7.23 10.25
N ILE A 533 22.24 -7.76 9.97
CA ILE A 533 20.99 -7.26 10.55
C ILE A 533 20.91 -7.63 12.05
N VAL A 534 21.19 -8.89 12.38
CA VAL A 534 21.15 -9.38 13.77
C VAL A 534 22.03 -8.54 14.69
N LYS A 535 23.26 -8.22 14.27
CA LYS A 535 24.19 -7.40 15.06
C LYS A 535 23.63 -6.01 15.36
N ILE A 536 23.12 -5.31 14.34
CA ILE A 536 22.56 -3.96 14.51
C ILE A 536 21.35 -3.97 15.45
N LEU A 537 20.45 -4.96 15.32
CA LEU A 537 19.30 -5.07 16.20
C LEU A 537 19.68 -5.43 17.64
N LYS A 538 20.74 -6.23 17.84
CA LYS A 538 21.28 -6.50 19.18
C LYS A 538 21.89 -5.25 19.83
N TYR A 539 22.61 -4.42 19.08
CA TYR A 539 23.08 -3.12 19.60
C TYR A 539 21.89 -2.24 20.01
N LEU A 540 20.85 -2.18 19.18
CA LEU A 540 19.64 -1.42 19.48
C LEU A 540 18.91 -1.94 20.72
N ALA A 541 18.79 -3.26 20.86
CA ALA A 541 18.18 -3.89 22.04
C ALA A 541 19.02 -3.62 23.32
N LYS A 542 20.35 -3.63 23.21
CA LYS A 542 21.23 -3.27 24.33
C LYS A 542 21.09 -1.79 24.72
N ASP A 543 20.96 -0.90 23.74
CA ASP A 543 20.70 0.52 23.97
C ASP A 543 19.39 0.76 24.73
N ILE A 544 18.34 -0.01 24.40
CA ILE A 544 17.07 -0.01 25.12
C ILE A 544 17.26 -0.44 26.57
N GLN A 545 18.02 -1.52 26.85
CA GLN A 545 18.30 -1.95 28.23
C GLN A 545 18.99 -0.85 29.03
N THR A 546 19.99 -0.19 28.46
CA THR A 546 20.68 0.95 29.10
C THR A 546 19.72 2.08 29.44
N LYS A 547 18.78 2.38 28.54
CA LYS A 547 17.77 3.43 28.75
C LYS A 547 16.69 3.04 29.76
N LEU A 548 16.27 1.77 29.79
CA LEU A 548 15.39 1.25 30.84
C LEU A 548 16.06 1.38 32.22
N ALA A 549 17.34 1.03 32.34
CA ALA A 549 18.11 1.21 33.57
C ALA A 549 18.16 2.70 34.00
N PHE A 550 18.39 3.60 33.05
CA PHE A 550 18.41 5.05 33.25
C PHE A 550 17.06 5.59 33.75
N LEU A 551 15.96 5.05 33.24
CA LEU A 551 14.58 5.37 33.64
C LEU A 551 14.15 4.66 34.94
N GLY A 552 14.94 3.71 35.47
CA GLY A 552 14.55 2.88 36.60
C GLY A 552 13.33 2.00 36.31
N MET A 553 13.23 1.48 35.08
CA MET A 553 12.14 0.62 34.61
C MET A 553 12.69 -0.75 34.22
N ASN A 554 11.92 -1.81 34.44
CA ASN A 554 12.37 -3.16 34.13
C ASN A 554 11.98 -3.59 32.71
N THR A 555 10.85 -3.12 32.21
CA THR A 555 10.28 -3.60 30.93
C THR A 555 9.78 -2.47 30.04
N LEU A 556 9.74 -2.71 28.74
CA LEU A 556 9.08 -1.80 27.79
C LEU A 556 7.58 -1.62 28.09
N GLU A 557 6.95 -2.63 28.72
CA GLU A 557 5.55 -2.60 29.13
C GLU A 557 5.25 -1.45 30.12
N GLU A 558 6.14 -1.25 31.08
CA GLU A 558 6.00 -0.23 32.14
C GLU A 558 6.00 1.21 31.60
N LEU A 559 6.49 1.42 30.37
CA LEU A 559 6.58 2.73 29.75
C LEU A 559 5.26 3.20 29.15
N LYS A 560 4.33 2.31 28.83
CA LYS A 560 3.17 2.64 28.00
C LYS A 560 2.29 3.72 28.63
N GLY A 561 2.15 4.83 27.91
CA GLY A 561 1.38 5.99 28.34
C GLY A 561 2.07 6.87 29.39
N ARG A 562 3.33 6.58 29.75
CA ARG A 562 4.11 7.31 30.77
C ARG A 562 4.80 8.55 30.19
N THR A 563 4.02 9.45 29.60
CA THR A 563 4.50 10.75 29.09
C THR A 563 5.16 11.60 30.17
N ASP A 564 4.89 11.32 31.44
CA ASP A 564 5.56 11.90 32.59
C ASP A 564 7.07 11.63 32.66
N LEU A 565 7.57 10.60 31.95
CA LEU A 565 8.99 10.27 31.83
C LEU A 565 9.72 11.12 30.77
N LEU A 566 9.00 11.94 30.01
CA LEU A 566 9.55 12.87 29.03
C LEU A 566 9.65 14.28 29.61
N GLU A 567 10.67 15.01 29.19
CA GLU A 567 10.79 16.45 29.40
C GLU A 567 11.39 17.12 28.16
N ILE A 568 11.42 18.46 28.18
CA ILE A 568 12.06 19.22 27.11
C ILE A 568 13.57 19.01 27.18
N ASP A 569 14.17 18.67 26.06
CA ASP A 569 15.64 18.63 25.95
C ASP A 569 16.20 20.06 26.02
N THR A 570 16.91 20.35 27.12
CA THR A 570 17.45 21.70 27.40
C THR A 570 18.44 22.15 26.33
N ALA A 571 19.09 21.22 25.62
CA ALA A 571 19.97 21.54 24.49
C ALA A 571 19.22 22.24 23.33
N HIS A 572 17.89 22.11 23.28
CA HIS A 572 17.04 22.67 22.23
C HIS A 572 16.09 23.77 22.73
N GLN A 573 16.24 24.22 23.98
CA GLN A 573 15.35 25.21 24.58
C GLN A 573 15.32 26.53 23.81
N ASN A 574 16.48 27.03 23.37
CA ASN A 574 16.57 28.24 22.55
C ASN A 574 15.83 28.09 21.22
N LEU A 575 15.95 26.93 20.57
CA LEU A 575 15.24 26.66 19.31
C LEU A 575 13.72 26.66 19.54
N ILE A 576 13.26 25.95 20.58
CA ILE A 576 11.85 25.84 20.94
C ILE A 576 11.26 27.23 21.21
N GLN A 577 11.96 28.08 21.97
CA GLN A 577 11.54 29.44 22.27
C GLN A 577 11.51 30.31 21.00
N ASN A 578 12.61 30.35 20.24
CA ASN A 578 12.73 31.19 19.04
C ASN A 578 11.71 30.82 17.96
N LYS A 579 11.36 29.54 17.85
CA LYS A 579 10.36 29.03 16.91
C LYS A 579 8.96 28.90 17.53
N ASN A 580 8.75 29.31 18.79
CA ASN A 580 7.47 29.22 19.49
C ASN A 580 6.82 27.83 19.41
N ILE A 581 7.63 26.79 19.58
CA ILE A 581 7.18 25.39 19.56
C ILE A 581 6.54 25.05 20.90
N ARG A 582 5.33 24.49 20.86
CA ARG A 582 4.62 23.98 22.05
C ARG A 582 4.47 22.47 21.96
N LEU A 583 5.03 21.74 22.93
CA LEU A 583 5.02 20.28 23.00
C LEU A 583 3.92 19.70 23.91
N ASP A 584 2.94 20.55 24.25
CA ASP A 584 1.89 20.28 25.23
C ASP A 584 1.02 19.07 24.85
N PHE A 585 0.81 18.83 23.55
CA PHE A 585 0.06 17.68 23.04
C PHE A 585 0.60 16.34 23.55
N ILE A 586 1.90 16.27 23.86
CA ILE A 586 2.54 15.07 24.44
C ILE A 586 2.85 15.28 25.93
N LEU A 587 3.39 16.46 26.31
CA LEU A 587 3.95 16.65 27.65
C LEU A 587 2.96 17.07 28.74
N LYS A 588 1.75 17.54 28.39
CA LYS A 588 0.76 18.02 29.39
C LYS A 588 -0.47 17.13 29.55
N GLU A 589 -0.57 16.06 28.75
CA GLU A 589 -1.66 15.10 28.84
C GLU A 589 -1.20 13.86 29.62
N PHE A 590 -1.58 13.80 30.90
CA PHE A 590 -1.27 12.69 31.80
C PHE A 590 -2.49 11.79 32.04
N GLY A 591 -2.26 10.61 32.62
CA GLY A 591 -3.35 9.71 33.06
C GLY A 591 -3.78 8.66 32.04
N TYR A 592 -3.19 8.65 30.84
CA TYR A 592 -3.45 7.65 29.80
C TYR A 592 -2.52 6.42 29.92
N TYR A 593 -2.33 5.90 31.13
CA TYR A 593 -1.62 4.63 31.35
C TYR A 593 -2.62 3.52 31.67
N LEU A 594 -2.27 2.28 31.33
CA LEU A 594 -3.10 1.13 31.69
C LEU A 594 -3.03 0.89 33.22
N PRO A 595 -4.16 0.70 33.92
CA PRO A 595 -4.14 0.41 35.36
C PRO A 595 -3.31 -0.85 35.68
N LYS A 596 -2.38 -0.78 36.64
CA LYS A 596 -1.55 -1.92 37.08
C LYS A 596 -2.38 -3.09 37.66
N ASN A 597 -3.56 -2.81 38.22
CA ASN A 597 -4.42 -3.78 38.89
C ASN A 597 -5.69 -4.04 38.07
N ASN A 598 -5.61 -4.97 37.12
CA ASN A 598 -6.81 -5.64 36.65
C ASN A 598 -6.49 -7.13 36.52
N ASP A 599 -7.22 -7.95 37.29
CA ASP A 599 -7.32 -9.40 37.07
C ASP A 599 -7.67 -9.76 35.61
N LEU A 600 -8.17 -8.80 34.83
CA LEU A 600 -8.38 -8.89 33.39
C LEU A 600 -7.07 -8.95 32.57
N ALA A 601 -6.00 -8.26 32.96
CA ALA A 601 -4.71 -8.33 32.27
C ALA A 601 -4.00 -9.68 32.50
N ILE A 602 -4.20 -10.29 33.67
CA ILE A 602 -3.66 -11.61 34.03
C ILE A 602 -4.52 -12.74 33.43
N LYS A 603 -5.85 -12.56 33.31
CA LYS A 603 -6.73 -13.47 32.55
C LYS A 603 -6.53 -13.39 31.03
N ASN A 604 -5.94 -12.31 30.52
CA ASN A 604 -5.66 -12.08 29.11
C ASN A 604 -4.32 -12.65 28.61
N LYS A 605 -3.67 -13.57 29.32
CA LYS A 605 -2.55 -14.35 28.74
C LYS A 605 -2.93 -15.13 27.47
N GLU A 606 -4.23 -15.27 27.19
CA GLU A 606 -4.75 -15.81 25.91
C GLU A 606 -5.05 -14.74 24.84
N ASN A 607 -4.97 -13.44 25.13
CA ASN A 607 -5.16 -12.34 24.17
C ASN A 607 -6.38 -12.53 23.23
N LYS A 608 -7.54 -12.87 23.77
CA LYS A 608 -8.78 -12.98 22.99
C LYS A 608 -9.37 -11.58 22.82
N ASN A 609 -9.25 -11.04 21.61
CA ASN A 609 -9.96 -9.82 21.22
C ASN A 609 -11.47 -10.03 21.43
N ILE A 610 -12.11 -9.18 22.25
CA ILE A 610 -13.54 -9.33 22.57
C ILE A 610 -14.46 -9.13 21.37
N PHE A 611 -13.97 -8.45 20.33
CA PHE A 611 -14.68 -8.23 19.08
C PHE A 611 -14.41 -9.33 18.06
N ASP A 612 -13.64 -10.36 18.45
CA ASP A 612 -13.34 -11.48 17.58
C ASP A 612 -14.59 -12.33 17.32
N GLU A 613 -14.98 -12.40 16.06
CA GLU A 613 -16.10 -13.24 15.64
C GLU A 613 -15.62 -14.68 15.44
N LYS A 614 -16.31 -15.62 16.09
CA LYS A 614 -16.00 -17.05 15.95
C LYS A 614 -16.23 -17.53 14.51
N LEU A 615 -15.63 -18.66 14.16
CA LEU A 615 -15.90 -19.38 12.92
C LEU A 615 -17.42 -19.55 12.69
N ALA A 616 -17.87 -19.27 11.47
CA ALA A 616 -19.26 -19.39 11.06
C ALA A 616 -19.77 -20.81 11.32
N GLN A 617 -21.01 -20.93 11.81
CA GLN A 617 -21.56 -22.24 12.16
C GLN A 617 -21.67 -23.16 10.94
N LEU A 618 -22.05 -22.62 9.78
CA LEU A 618 -22.11 -23.36 8.53
C LEU A 618 -20.71 -23.78 8.04
N ASN A 619 -19.67 -22.93 8.19
CA ASN A 619 -18.29 -23.31 7.89
C ASN A 619 -17.80 -24.47 8.77
N LYS A 620 -18.14 -24.47 10.07
CA LYS A 620 -17.81 -25.58 10.98
C LYS A 620 -18.48 -26.88 10.54
N LYS A 621 -19.77 -26.80 10.18
CA LYS A 621 -20.53 -27.96 9.70
C LYS A 621 -19.93 -28.54 8.42
N ILE A 622 -19.67 -27.68 7.42
CA ILE A 622 -19.03 -28.11 6.16
C ILE A 622 -17.67 -28.76 6.42
N LEU A 623 -16.85 -28.19 7.31
CA LEU A 623 -15.55 -28.76 7.66
C LEU A 623 -15.69 -30.15 8.32
N GLN A 624 -16.66 -30.33 9.21
CA GLN A 624 -16.96 -31.62 9.84
C GLN A 624 -17.41 -32.66 8.81
N ASP A 625 -18.38 -32.30 7.97
CA ASP A 625 -18.96 -33.20 6.97
C ASP A 625 -17.93 -33.60 5.90
N THR A 626 -16.96 -32.73 5.59
CA THR A 626 -15.87 -33.00 4.62
C THR A 626 -14.64 -33.67 5.22
N GLN A 627 -14.52 -33.77 6.55
CA GLN A 627 -13.30 -34.22 7.22
C GLN A 627 -12.82 -35.60 6.72
N LYS A 628 -13.73 -36.58 6.73
CA LYS A 628 -13.42 -37.96 6.31
C LYS A 628 -13.00 -38.02 4.84
N ALA A 629 -13.67 -37.27 3.97
CA ALA A 629 -13.35 -37.21 2.54
C ALA A 629 -11.97 -36.60 2.28
N LEU A 630 -11.60 -35.57 3.05
CA LEU A 630 -10.26 -34.96 2.98
C LEU A 630 -9.17 -35.88 3.51
N GLU A 631 -9.45 -36.71 4.52
CA GLU A 631 -8.50 -37.68 5.10
C GLU A 631 -8.30 -38.90 4.20
N GLU A 632 -9.38 -39.44 3.66
CA GLU A 632 -9.37 -40.64 2.81
C GLU A 632 -9.16 -40.34 1.31
N ASN A 633 -9.02 -39.06 0.94
CA ASN A 633 -8.96 -38.59 -0.45
C ASN A 633 -10.09 -39.18 -1.32
N LYS A 634 -11.35 -38.88 -0.95
CA LYS A 634 -12.56 -39.37 -1.63
C LYS A 634 -13.42 -38.22 -2.15
N ASN A 635 -14.23 -38.51 -3.18
CA ASN A 635 -15.29 -37.61 -3.62
C ASN A 635 -16.36 -37.49 -2.53
N ILE A 636 -16.99 -36.32 -2.45
CA ILE A 636 -18.14 -36.10 -1.56
C ILE A 636 -19.13 -35.13 -2.22
N VAL A 637 -20.41 -35.37 -1.97
CA VAL A 637 -21.53 -34.52 -2.44
C VAL A 637 -22.33 -34.09 -1.21
N LEU A 638 -22.60 -32.80 -1.09
CA LEU A 638 -23.27 -32.20 0.06
C LEU A 638 -24.30 -31.14 -0.39
N ASP A 639 -25.33 -30.94 0.42
CA ASP A 639 -26.39 -29.96 0.20
C ASP A 639 -26.64 -29.14 1.48
N TYR A 640 -26.73 -27.81 1.35
CA TYR A 640 -27.03 -26.92 2.47
C TYR A 640 -28.00 -25.78 2.11
N PRO A 641 -28.90 -25.38 3.02
CA PRO A 641 -29.53 -24.07 2.94
C PRO A 641 -28.50 -22.97 3.23
N ILE A 642 -28.68 -21.79 2.64
CA ILE A 642 -27.83 -20.61 2.89
C ILE A 642 -28.66 -19.33 3.01
N LYS A 643 -28.24 -18.42 3.89
CA LYS A 643 -28.85 -17.11 4.14
C LYS A 643 -27.81 -16.00 4.03
N ASN A 644 -28.26 -14.76 3.79
CA ASN A 644 -27.35 -13.62 3.61
C ASN A 644 -26.48 -13.33 4.85
N THR A 645 -26.88 -13.83 6.03
CA THR A 645 -26.10 -13.78 7.27
C THR A 645 -24.92 -14.77 7.28
N ASP A 646 -24.96 -15.80 6.43
CA ASP A 646 -23.90 -16.79 6.26
C ASP A 646 -22.82 -16.18 5.34
N ARG A 647 -21.87 -15.48 5.97
CA ARG A 647 -20.77 -14.77 5.31
C ARG A 647 -19.52 -15.64 5.21
N ALA A 648 -18.67 -15.38 4.22
CA ALA A 648 -17.38 -16.05 4.02
C ALA A 648 -17.47 -17.58 4.01
N ILE A 649 -18.60 -18.12 3.54
CA ILE A 649 -18.83 -19.57 3.47
C ILE A 649 -17.86 -20.17 2.46
N LEU A 650 -17.30 -21.32 2.84
CA LEU A 650 -16.23 -22.08 2.16
C LEU A 650 -14.80 -21.65 2.50
N ALA A 651 -14.57 -20.46 3.06
CA ALA A 651 -13.22 -19.98 3.37
C ALA A 651 -12.47 -20.93 4.32
N THR A 652 -13.15 -21.47 5.34
CA THR A 652 -12.55 -22.42 6.30
C THR A 652 -12.18 -23.75 5.65
N LEU A 653 -13.01 -24.26 4.74
CA LEU A 653 -12.72 -25.49 3.99
C LEU A 653 -11.51 -25.27 3.07
N ALA A 654 -11.49 -24.15 2.34
CA ALA A 654 -10.37 -23.77 1.49
C ALA A 654 -9.06 -23.64 2.30
N GLY A 655 -9.12 -23.02 3.47
CA GLY A 655 -8.00 -22.93 4.40
C GLY A 655 -7.49 -24.29 4.86
N LYS A 656 -8.40 -25.23 5.18
CA LYS A 656 -8.00 -26.60 5.56
C LYS A 656 -7.31 -27.36 4.41
N ILE A 657 -7.81 -27.23 3.18
CA ILE A 657 -7.18 -27.83 1.99
C ILE A 657 -5.79 -27.22 1.77
N ALA A 658 -5.69 -25.89 1.79
CA ALA A 658 -4.42 -25.18 1.63
C ALA A 658 -3.42 -25.53 2.73
N TRP A 659 -3.88 -25.69 3.98
CA TRP A 659 -3.03 -26.08 5.11
C TRP A 659 -2.39 -27.46 4.86
N LYS A 660 -3.16 -28.44 4.37
CA LYS A 660 -2.61 -29.78 4.04
C LYS A 660 -1.52 -29.68 2.97
N GLU A 661 -1.76 -28.87 1.93
CA GLU A 661 -0.76 -28.65 0.88
C GLU A 661 0.49 -27.94 1.41
N HIS A 662 0.32 -26.93 2.27
CA HIS A 662 1.42 -26.24 2.92
C HIS A 662 2.29 -27.18 3.77
N GLN A 663 1.67 -28.06 4.56
CA GLN A 663 2.39 -29.07 5.35
C GLN A 663 3.22 -30.01 4.48
N LYS A 664 2.68 -30.42 3.33
CA LYS A 664 3.39 -31.24 2.34
C LYS A 664 4.64 -30.54 1.80
N ILE A 665 4.52 -29.25 1.45
CA ILE A 665 5.63 -28.44 0.92
C ILE A 665 6.76 -28.34 1.95
N ILE A 666 6.44 -28.02 3.21
CA ILE A 666 7.45 -27.86 4.26
C ILE A 666 8.11 -29.18 4.62
N GLN A 667 7.35 -30.26 4.76
CA GLN A 667 7.89 -31.57 5.17
C GLN A 667 8.67 -32.26 4.05
N LYS A 668 8.63 -31.72 2.82
CA LYS A 668 9.16 -32.36 1.58
C LYS A 668 8.66 -33.79 1.40
N ASN A 669 7.53 -34.12 2.04
CA ASN A 669 7.06 -35.48 2.17
C ASN A 669 5.99 -35.74 1.10
N THR A 670 6.34 -36.55 0.09
CA THR A 670 5.42 -36.92 -0.99
C THR A 670 4.31 -37.88 -0.55
N THR A 671 4.41 -38.44 0.67
CA THR A 671 3.43 -39.43 1.19
C THR A 671 2.18 -38.81 1.79
N LEU A 672 2.17 -37.50 2.12
CA LEU A 672 0.94 -36.81 2.49
C LEU A 672 0.05 -36.72 1.23
N PRO A 673 -1.16 -37.31 1.23
CA PRO A 673 -2.01 -37.29 0.05
C PRO A 673 -2.43 -35.85 -0.25
N THR A 674 -2.10 -35.37 -1.45
CA THR A 674 -2.76 -34.18 -1.99
C THR A 674 -4.21 -34.54 -2.23
N PHE A 675 -5.12 -33.67 -1.77
CA PHE A 675 -6.52 -33.84 -2.10
C PHE A 675 -6.70 -33.61 -3.60
N THR A 676 -6.98 -34.69 -4.33
CA THR A 676 -7.14 -34.70 -5.79
C THR A 676 -8.57 -34.95 -6.24
N GLN A 677 -9.43 -35.31 -5.29
CA GLN A 677 -10.83 -35.63 -5.53
C GLN A 677 -11.72 -34.37 -5.59
N LYS A 678 -13.01 -34.60 -5.83
CA LYS A 678 -14.03 -33.58 -6.03
C LYS A 678 -14.90 -33.43 -4.78
N ILE A 679 -15.04 -32.20 -4.30
CA ILE A 679 -15.99 -31.79 -3.25
C ILE A 679 -17.11 -31.02 -3.93
N GLU A 680 -18.26 -31.65 -4.07
CA GLU A 680 -19.44 -31.05 -4.66
C GLU A 680 -20.36 -30.54 -3.56
N ILE A 681 -20.64 -29.24 -3.55
CA ILE A 681 -21.55 -28.65 -2.56
C ILE A 681 -22.59 -27.80 -3.29
N THR A 682 -23.86 -28.15 -3.08
CA THR A 682 -24.99 -27.36 -3.57
C THR A 682 -25.60 -26.56 -2.41
N PHE A 683 -25.69 -25.25 -2.61
CA PHE A 683 -26.36 -24.32 -1.71
C PHE A 683 -27.69 -23.87 -2.28
N LYS A 684 -28.69 -23.67 -1.42
CA LYS A 684 -30.01 -23.12 -1.80
C LYS A 684 -30.36 -21.93 -0.93
N GLY A 685 -30.58 -20.77 -1.54
CA GLY A 685 -30.95 -19.53 -0.85
C GLY A 685 -30.09 -18.33 -1.26
N SER A 686 -29.91 -17.38 -0.34
CA SER A 686 -29.16 -16.14 -0.60
C SER A 686 -27.84 -16.20 0.17
N ALA A 687 -26.69 -16.12 -0.50
CA ALA A 687 -25.38 -16.20 0.15
C ALA A 687 -24.90 -14.82 0.62
N GLY A 688 -24.31 -14.75 1.82
CA GLY A 688 -23.73 -13.51 2.35
C GLY A 688 -22.45 -13.07 1.63
N GLN A 689 -21.88 -11.95 2.10
CA GLN A 689 -20.62 -11.39 1.60
C GLN A 689 -19.49 -12.43 1.60
N GLY A 690 -18.66 -12.43 0.56
CA GLY A 690 -17.48 -13.29 0.49
C GLY A 690 -17.76 -14.77 0.24
N PHE A 691 -18.91 -15.12 -0.34
CA PHE A 691 -19.23 -16.50 -0.71
C PHE A 691 -18.16 -17.08 -1.65
N GLY A 692 -17.53 -18.20 -1.25
CA GLY A 692 -16.45 -18.82 -2.01
C GLY A 692 -15.13 -18.06 -2.00
N ALA A 693 -14.93 -17.12 -1.06
CA ALA A 693 -13.63 -16.50 -0.89
C ALA A 693 -12.52 -17.55 -0.68
N PHE A 694 -11.41 -17.36 -1.37
CA PHE A 694 -10.21 -18.20 -1.32
C PHE A 694 -10.38 -19.65 -1.81
N MET A 695 -11.45 -19.96 -2.55
CA MET A 695 -11.67 -21.31 -3.07
C MET A 695 -10.45 -21.88 -3.79
N THR A 696 -10.21 -23.18 -3.57
CA THR A 696 -9.07 -23.91 -4.11
C THR A 696 -9.50 -25.03 -5.05
N LYS A 697 -8.53 -25.64 -5.74
CA LYS A 697 -8.77 -26.79 -6.63
C LYS A 697 -9.46 -27.95 -5.90
N GLY A 698 -10.37 -28.62 -6.59
CA GLY A 698 -11.16 -29.74 -6.07
C GLY A 698 -12.52 -29.33 -5.52
N MET A 699 -12.75 -28.03 -5.28
CA MET A 699 -14.05 -27.50 -4.86
C MET A 699 -14.95 -27.21 -6.08
N HIS A 700 -16.12 -27.85 -6.13
CA HIS A 700 -17.14 -27.66 -7.15
C HIS A 700 -18.44 -27.21 -6.47
N ILE A 701 -18.74 -25.93 -6.60
CA ILE A 701 -19.74 -25.26 -5.79
C ILE A 701 -20.87 -24.81 -6.69
N LYS A 702 -22.10 -25.15 -6.30
CA LYS A 702 -23.31 -24.67 -6.95
C LYS A 702 -24.13 -23.88 -5.95
N LEU A 703 -24.59 -22.70 -6.35
CA LEU A 703 -25.58 -21.92 -5.63
C LEU A 703 -26.83 -21.79 -6.50
N GLU A 704 -27.92 -22.35 -6.02
CA GLU A 704 -29.26 -22.12 -6.56
C GLU A 704 -29.92 -20.99 -5.74
N GLY A 705 -29.89 -19.77 -6.30
CA GLY A 705 -30.27 -18.55 -5.61
C GLY A 705 -29.39 -17.36 -6.01
N GLU A 706 -29.05 -16.51 -5.06
CA GLU A 706 -28.30 -15.26 -5.29
C GLU A 706 -27.17 -15.10 -4.27
N ALA A 707 -26.16 -14.29 -4.57
CA ALA A 707 -25.07 -13.98 -3.65
C ALA A 707 -24.83 -12.47 -3.55
N ASN A 708 -24.33 -12.01 -2.41
CA ASN A 708 -23.94 -10.61 -2.25
C ASN A 708 -22.53 -10.35 -2.85
N ASP A 709 -21.83 -9.32 -2.39
CA ASP A 709 -20.52 -8.89 -2.90
C ASP A 709 -19.38 -9.89 -2.62
N SER A 710 -18.28 -9.70 -3.35
CA SER A 710 -17.01 -10.42 -3.17
C SER A 710 -17.08 -11.93 -3.41
N VAL A 711 -18.02 -12.39 -4.26
CA VAL A 711 -18.09 -13.78 -4.72
C VAL A 711 -16.75 -14.24 -5.30
N ALA A 712 -16.28 -15.40 -4.86
CA ALA A 712 -15.04 -16.03 -5.36
C ALA A 712 -13.79 -15.12 -5.30
N LYS A 713 -13.77 -14.17 -4.37
CA LYS A 713 -12.62 -13.31 -4.09
C LYS A 713 -11.37 -14.15 -3.83
N SER A 714 -10.25 -13.80 -4.47
CA SER A 714 -8.98 -14.52 -4.35
C SER A 714 -9.09 -16.05 -4.55
N MET A 715 -10.03 -16.52 -5.37
CA MET A 715 -10.07 -17.94 -5.74
C MET A 715 -8.78 -18.34 -6.46
N SER A 716 -8.25 -19.53 -6.19
CA SER A 716 -7.05 -20.08 -6.83
C SER A 716 -7.27 -21.44 -7.48
N GLY A 717 -8.54 -21.82 -7.67
CA GLY A 717 -8.95 -23.02 -8.37
C GLY A 717 -10.40 -23.39 -8.07
N GLY A 718 -10.81 -24.53 -8.59
CA GLY A 718 -12.18 -25.02 -8.45
C GLY A 718 -13.14 -24.41 -9.48
N LYS A 719 -14.41 -24.81 -9.41
CA LYS A 719 -15.49 -24.34 -10.28
C LYS A 719 -16.65 -23.87 -9.40
N MET A 720 -17.13 -22.65 -9.62
CA MET A 720 -18.31 -22.11 -8.97
C MET A 720 -19.39 -21.80 -10.02
N LEU A 721 -20.61 -22.20 -9.70
CA LEU A 721 -21.81 -21.97 -10.48
C LEU A 721 -22.83 -21.22 -9.62
N ILE A 722 -23.35 -20.11 -10.13
CA ILE A 722 -24.46 -19.37 -9.51
C ILE A 722 -25.60 -19.30 -10.53
N ILE A 723 -26.74 -19.88 -10.16
CA ILE A 723 -27.92 -19.97 -11.01
C ILE A 723 -29.18 -19.52 -10.28
N PRO A 724 -30.18 -18.99 -11.01
CA PRO A 724 -31.47 -18.69 -10.43
C PRO A 724 -32.14 -19.98 -9.90
N PRO A 725 -33.05 -19.85 -8.92
CA PRO A 725 -33.92 -20.96 -8.51
C PRO A 725 -34.68 -21.57 -9.69
N LYS A 726 -34.93 -22.89 -9.66
CA LYS A 726 -35.56 -23.61 -10.80
C LYS A 726 -36.90 -23.04 -11.28
N ASN A 727 -37.66 -22.36 -10.42
CA ASN A 727 -39.01 -21.86 -10.71
C ASN A 727 -39.06 -20.32 -10.86
N THR A 728 -38.00 -19.70 -11.36
CA THR A 728 -37.99 -18.25 -11.63
C THR A 728 -38.74 -17.89 -12.90
N TYR A 729 -39.62 -16.88 -12.83
CA TYR A 729 -40.35 -16.33 -13.98
C TYR A 729 -39.62 -15.18 -14.69
N PHE A 730 -38.57 -14.62 -14.08
CA PHE A 730 -37.79 -13.54 -14.66
C PHE A 730 -36.68 -14.08 -15.57
N LYS A 731 -36.25 -13.27 -16.56
CA LYS A 731 -35.11 -13.59 -17.41
C LYS A 731 -33.81 -13.35 -16.64
N ALA A 732 -33.00 -14.40 -16.47
CA ALA A 732 -31.75 -14.33 -15.72
C ALA A 732 -30.80 -13.23 -16.22
N HIS A 733 -30.54 -13.19 -17.54
CA HIS A 733 -29.66 -12.20 -18.18
C HIS A 733 -30.12 -10.73 -18.03
N GLU A 734 -31.35 -10.46 -17.58
CA GLU A 734 -31.85 -9.11 -17.32
C GLU A 734 -31.72 -8.70 -15.85
N ASN A 735 -31.44 -9.64 -14.94
CA ASN A 735 -31.52 -9.46 -13.48
C ASN A 735 -30.17 -9.68 -12.79
N VAL A 736 -29.93 -8.96 -11.69
CA VAL A 736 -28.73 -9.11 -10.86
C VAL A 736 -28.86 -10.36 -10.00
N ILE A 737 -27.82 -11.18 -9.97
CA ILE A 737 -27.75 -12.41 -9.17
C ILE A 737 -26.52 -12.45 -8.25
N ILE A 738 -25.50 -11.63 -8.56
CA ILE A 738 -24.35 -11.42 -7.67
C ILE A 738 -24.02 -9.94 -7.48
N GLY A 739 -23.48 -9.60 -6.31
CA GLY A 739 -23.05 -8.25 -5.98
C GLY A 739 -21.74 -7.79 -6.67
N ASN A 740 -21.11 -6.80 -6.07
CA ASN A 740 -19.92 -6.11 -6.54
C ASN A 740 -18.63 -6.91 -6.29
N CYS A 741 -17.57 -6.55 -7.01
CA CYS A 741 -16.19 -7.01 -6.76
C CYS A 741 -16.01 -8.54 -6.74
N ALA A 742 -16.84 -9.28 -7.46
CA ALA A 742 -16.64 -10.71 -7.66
C ALA A 742 -15.29 -10.96 -8.34
N LEU A 743 -14.62 -12.06 -7.96
CA LEU A 743 -13.27 -12.42 -8.41
C LEU A 743 -12.17 -11.42 -8.05
N TYR A 744 -12.37 -10.55 -7.06
CA TYR A 744 -11.35 -9.59 -6.67
C TYR A 744 -10.03 -10.31 -6.34
N GLY A 745 -9.01 -10.08 -7.18
CA GLY A 745 -7.69 -10.67 -7.01
C GLY A 745 -7.62 -12.19 -7.22
N ALA A 746 -8.51 -12.79 -8.01
CA ALA A 746 -8.50 -14.22 -8.28
C ALA A 746 -7.24 -14.69 -9.03
N ILE A 747 -6.69 -15.86 -8.69
CA ILE A 747 -5.44 -16.45 -9.19
C ILE A 747 -5.74 -17.88 -9.68
N ASN A 748 -6.71 -18.03 -10.58
CA ASN A 748 -7.18 -19.27 -11.26
C ASN A 748 -8.52 -19.84 -10.73
N GLY A 749 -9.12 -20.74 -11.50
CA GLY A 749 -10.45 -21.34 -11.28
C GLY A 749 -11.51 -20.78 -12.24
N THR A 750 -12.73 -21.31 -12.14
CA THR A 750 -13.85 -20.98 -13.04
C THR A 750 -15.06 -20.46 -12.28
N LEU A 751 -15.63 -19.33 -12.71
CA LEU A 751 -16.88 -18.78 -12.19
C LEU A 751 -17.91 -18.63 -13.31
N TYR A 752 -19.04 -19.34 -13.19
CA TYR A 752 -20.18 -19.22 -14.09
C TYR A 752 -21.36 -18.59 -13.37
N VAL A 753 -21.88 -17.51 -13.93
CA VAL A 753 -22.96 -16.70 -13.38
C VAL A 753 -24.08 -16.62 -14.39
N ASN A 754 -25.21 -17.27 -14.12
CA ASN A 754 -26.43 -17.18 -14.92
C ASN A 754 -27.26 -15.98 -14.42
N GLY A 755 -26.87 -14.79 -14.88
CA GLY A 755 -27.43 -13.50 -14.51
C GLY A 755 -26.38 -12.39 -14.51
N LYS A 756 -26.77 -11.19 -14.06
CA LYS A 756 -25.88 -10.02 -14.00
C LYS A 756 -25.08 -9.96 -12.70
N ALA A 757 -23.86 -9.44 -12.81
CA ALA A 757 -23.03 -9.04 -11.69
C ALA A 757 -23.07 -7.53 -11.45
N GLY A 758 -22.75 -7.11 -10.22
CA GLY A 758 -22.58 -5.70 -9.87
C GLY A 758 -21.33 -5.05 -10.46
N ASP A 759 -20.92 -3.95 -9.85
CA ASP A 759 -19.75 -3.17 -10.24
C ASP A 759 -18.44 -3.94 -9.97
N ARG A 760 -17.39 -3.61 -10.73
CA ARG A 760 -16.03 -4.14 -10.56
C ARG A 760 -15.93 -5.65 -10.63
N PHE A 761 -16.80 -6.27 -11.43
CA PHE A 761 -16.69 -7.68 -11.76
C PHE A 761 -15.29 -7.98 -12.33
N ALA A 762 -14.61 -9.00 -11.80
CA ALA A 762 -13.25 -9.39 -12.18
C ALA A 762 -12.18 -8.31 -11.97
N VAL A 763 -12.39 -7.38 -11.03
CA VAL A 763 -11.35 -6.41 -10.64
C VAL A 763 -10.09 -7.13 -10.17
N ARG A 764 -8.93 -6.75 -10.71
CA ARG A 764 -7.64 -7.42 -10.43
C ARG A 764 -7.63 -8.94 -10.71
N ASN A 765 -8.51 -9.47 -11.55
CA ASN A 765 -8.44 -10.88 -11.95
C ASN A 765 -7.06 -11.18 -12.56
N SER A 766 -6.45 -12.26 -12.09
CA SER A 766 -5.06 -12.65 -12.38
C SER A 766 -4.97 -14.12 -12.80
N GLY A 767 -6.07 -14.72 -13.24
CA GLY A 767 -6.03 -16.04 -13.87
C GLY A 767 -7.35 -16.79 -13.98
N ALA A 768 -8.43 -16.31 -13.36
CA ALA A 768 -9.71 -17.02 -13.41
C ALA A 768 -10.38 -16.90 -14.79
N LEU A 769 -11.10 -17.97 -15.17
CA LEU A 769 -12.08 -17.98 -16.24
C LEU A 769 -13.44 -17.57 -15.69
N ALA A 770 -14.13 -16.65 -16.36
CA ALA A 770 -15.48 -16.26 -15.95
C ALA A 770 -16.43 -16.10 -17.13
N VAL A 771 -17.69 -16.53 -16.96
CA VAL A 771 -18.79 -16.27 -17.89
C VAL A 771 -19.95 -15.67 -17.10
N VAL A 772 -20.46 -14.52 -17.54
CA VAL A 772 -21.52 -13.75 -16.88
C VAL A 772 -22.46 -13.12 -17.91
N GLU A 773 -23.73 -12.91 -17.56
CA GLU A 773 -24.76 -12.41 -18.49
C GLU A 773 -25.00 -10.88 -18.38
N GLY A 774 -24.02 -10.16 -17.85
CA GLY A 774 -24.01 -8.70 -17.79
C GLY A 774 -23.33 -8.18 -16.52
N VAL A 775 -22.89 -6.94 -16.55
CA VAL A 775 -22.02 -6.37 -15.50
C VAL A 775 -22.31 -4.89 -15.24
N GLY A 776 -21.99 -4.44 -14.02
CA GLY A 776 -21.99 -3.03 -13.64
C GLY A 776 -20.78 -2.24 -14.16
N LEU A 777 -20.47 -1.14 -13.48
CA LEU A 777 -19.36 -0.23 -13.80
C LEU A 777 -18.00 -0.91 -13.61
N HIS A 778 -17.00 -0.50 -14.39
CA HIS A 778 -15.59 -0.89 -14.19
C HIS A 778 -15.32 -2.41 -14.25
N ALA A 779 -16.03 -3.14 -15.12
CA ALA A 779 -15.74 -4.55 -15.33
C ALA A 779 -14.30 -4.76 -15.82
N CYS A 780 -13.63 -5.81 -15.32
CA CYS A 780 -12.24 -6.16 -15.61
C CYS A 780 -11.22 -5.06 -15.26
N GLU A 781 -11.55 -4.15 -14.34
CA GLU A 781 -10.65 -3.10 -13.90
C GLU A 781 -9.34 -3.71 -13.34
N TYR A 782 -8.20 -3.20 -13.76
CA TYR A 782 -6.88 -3.68 -13.38
C TYR A 782 -6.61 -5.17 -13.66
N MET A 783 -7.37 -5.88 -14.49
CA MET A 783 -7.13 -7.31 -14.77
C MET A 783 -5.73 -7.54 -15.38
N THR A 784 -5.01 -8.57 -14.91
CA THR A 784 -3.62 -8.87 -15.34
C THR A 784 -3.48 -10.19 -16.07
N ARG A 785 -4.39 -11.15 -15.86
CA ARG A 785 -4.44 -12.46 -16.52
C ARG A 785 -5.85 -13.05 -16.37
N GLY A 786 -6.13 -14.14 -17.08
CA GLY A 786 -7.41 -14.84 -17.06
C GLY A 786 -8.23 -14.55 -18.33
N LYS A 787 -9.44 -15.09 -18.38
CA LYS A 787 -10.34 -14.94 -19.53
C LYS A 787 -11.74 -14.62 -19.01
N VAL A 788 -12.35 -13.54 -19.47
CA VAL A 788 -13.70 -13.13 -19.04
C VAL A 788 -14.59 -13.01 -20.27
N ILE A 789 -15.75 -13.67 -20.23
CA ILE A 789 -16.77 -13.61 -21.27
C ILE A 789 -18.01 -12.95 -20.66
N ILE A 790 -18.47 -11.88 -21.30
CA ILE A 790 -19.66 -11.13 -20.88
C ILE A 790 -20.70 -11.23 -22.00
N LEU A 791 -21.77 -11.98 -21.73
CA LEU A 791 -22.84 -12.25 -22.71
C LEU A 791 -23.87 -11.11 -22.79
N GLY A 792 -23.99 -10.28 -21.75
CA GLY A 792 -25.00 -9.22 -21.72
C GLY A 792 -24.41 -7.81 -21.61
N LYS A 793 -25.29 -6.86 -21.24
CA LYS A 793 -24.95 -5.43 -21.19
C LYS A 793 -23.79 -5.14 -20.23
N THR A 794 -22.89 -4.27 -20.68
CA THR A 794 -21.82 -3.65 -19.88
C THR A 794 -22.18 -2.22 -19.49
N SER A 795 -21.56 -1.72 -18.41
CA SER A 795 -21.59 -0.30 -18.05
C SER A 795 -20.23 0.37 -18.31
N TYR A 796 -20.09 1.66 -18.00
CA TYR A 796 -18.92 2.47 -18.34
C TYR A 796 -17.59 1.96 -17.75
N ASN A 797 -16.52 2.31 -18.45
CA ASN A 797 -15.12 2.15 -18.05
C ASN A 797 -14.64 0.69 -17.99
N VAL A 798 -15.16 -0.16 -18.88
CA VAL A 798 -14.75 -1.57 -19.02
C VAL A 798 -13.27 -1.64 -19.43
N GLY A 799 -12.50 -2.48 -18.75
CA GLY A 799 -11.08 -2.72 -19.06
C GLY A 799 -10.12 -1.62 -18.57
N SER A 800 -10.59 -0.65 -17.79
CA SER A 800 -9.73 0.39 -17.21
C SER A 800 -8.58 -0.22 -16.39
N GLY A 801 -7.33 0.18 -16.67
CA GLY A 801 -6.17 -0.38 -15.98
C GLY A 801 -5.84 -1.83 -16.32
N MET A 802 -6.59 -2.49 -17.22
CA MET A 802 -6.32 -3.87 -17.62
C MET A 802 -4.97 -3.93 -18.34
N THR A 803 -4.09 -4.81 -17.86
CA THR A 803 -2.71 -4.95 -18.35
C THR A 803 -2.37 -6.37 -18.83
N GLY A 804 -3.25 -7.35 -18.61
CA GLY A 804 -3.18 -8.64 -19.28
C GLY A 804 -4.48 -9.45 -19.16
N GLY A 805 -4.55 -10.58 -19.85
CA GLY A 805 -5.75 -11.42 -19.97
C GLY A 805 -6.57 -11.14 -21.22
N GLU A 806 -7.68 -11.85 -21.36
CA GLU A 806 -8.57 -11.81 -22.53
C GLU A 806 -10.00 -11.46 -22.11
N LEU A 807 -10.63 -10.55 -22.84
CA LEU A 807 -12.01 -10.12 -22.60
C LEU A 807 -12.83 -10.32 -23.87
N PHE A 808 -13.91 -11.10 -23.76
CA PHE A 808 -14.89 -11.28 -24.83
C PHE A 808 -16.19 -10.59 -24.43
N LEU A 809 -16.69 -9.72 -25.31
CA LEU A 809 -17.94 -9.01 -25.12
C LEU A 809 -18.90 -9.39 -26.26
N TYR A 810 -20.10 -9.82 -25.90
CA TYR A 810 -21.18 -10.03 -26.87
C TYR A 810 -21.93 -8.71 -27.08
N GLN A 811 -22.05 -8.28 -28.34
CA GLN A 811 -22.71 -7.01 -28.72
C GLN A 811 -22.28 -5.78 -27.87
N PRO A 812 -20.96 -5.50 -27.73
CA PRO A 812 -20.51 -4.40 -26.88
C PRO A 812 -20.95 -3.03 -27.41
N ASN A 813 -21.19 -2.10 -26.48
CA ASN A 813 -21.27 -0.68 -26.80
C ASN A 813 -19.87 -0.05 -26.70
N PRO A 814 -19.26 0.42 -27.82
CA PRO A 814 -17.93 1.04 -27.82
C PRO A 814 -17.77 2.20 -26.83
N ALA A 815 -18.84 2.96 -26.55
CA ALA A 815 -18.81 4.09 -25.63
C ALA A 815 -18.60 3.69 -24.15
N THR A 816 -18.76 2.41 -23.82
CA THR A 816 -18.55 1.89 -22.46
C THR A 816 -17.14 1.38 -22.22
N ILE A 817 -16.34 1.21 -23.28
CA ILE A 817 -15.02 0.59 -23.25
C ILE A 817 -13.94 1.65 -23.03
N ASN A 818 -13.01 1.38 -22.12
CA ASN A 818 -11.85 2.25 -21.91
C ASN A 818 -10.75 1.94 -22.94
N GLN A 819 -10.72 2.73 -24.01
CA GLN A 819 -9.74 2.58 -25.11
C GLN A 819 -8.32 3.07 -24.73
N GLU A 820 -8.13 3.71 -23.58
CA GLU A 820 -6.77 4.06 -23.10
C GLU A 820 -5.97 2.83 -22.68
N TYR A 821 -6.65 1.71 -22.37
CA TYR A 821 -6.02 0.50 -21.84
C TYR A 821 -6.17 -0.73 -22.73
N ILE A 822 -7.32 -0.89 -23.38
CA ILE A 822 -7.64 -2.08 -24.17
C ILE A 822 -8.01 -1.71 -25.61
N THR A 823 -7.72 -2.63 -26.53
CA THR A 823 -8.09 -2.51 -27.94
C THR A 823 -8.77 -3.77 -28.42
N GLU A 824 -9.67 -3.62 -29.40
CA GLU A 824 -10.26 -4.73 -30.13
C GLU A 824 -9.20 -5.42 -30.99
N ILE A 825 -9.29 -6.75 -31.09
CA ILE A 825 -8.52 -7.57 -32.02
C ILE A 825 -9.44 -8.50 -32.80
N GLU A 826 -9.00 -8.88 -33.99
CA GLU A 826 -9.70 -9.86 -34.82
C GLU A 826 -9.75 -11.23 -34.14
N ILE A 827 -10.85 -11.94 -34.35
CA ILE A 827 -11.08 -13.28 -33.81
C ILE A 827 -10.93 -14.27 -34.95
N ASP A 828 -9.94 -15.15 -34.87
CA ASP A 828 -9.76 -16.24 -35.83
C ASP A 828 -10.67 -17.44 -35.48
N GLU A 829 -10.76 -18.41 -36.40
CA GLU A 829 -11.58 -19.61 -36.23
C GLU A 829 -11.18 -20.44 -35.00
N ALA A 830 -9.89 -20.47 -34.63
CA ALA A 830 -9.42 -21.23 -33.47
C ALA A 830 -9.88 -20.58 -32.15
N ILE A 831 -9.85 -19.26 -32.06
CA ILE A 831 -10.36 -18.50 -30.92
C ILE A 831 -11.88 -18.63 -30.83
N LEU A 832 -12.60 -18.61 -31.96
CA LEU A 832 -14.05 -18.84 -31.99
C LEU A 832 -14.42 -20.24 -31.50
N GLU A 833 -13.68 -21.27 -31.91
CA GLU A 833 -13.92 -22.64 -31.45
C GLU A 833 -13.66 -22.79 -29.94
N ASP A 834 -12.59 -22.17 -29.42
CA ASP A 834 -12.33 -22.13 -27.97
C ASP A 834 -13.46 -21.41 -27.21
N LEU A 835 -13.93 -20.27 -27.71
CA LEU A 835 -15.07 -19.55 -27.14
C LEU A 835 -16.33 -20.42 -27.14
N LYS A 836 -16.65 -21.08 -28.26
CA LYS A 836 -17.80 -21.98 -28.38
C LYS A 836 -17.75 -23.11 -27.36
N ASN A 837 -16.58 -23.71 -27.16
CA ASN A 837 -16.39 -24.78 -26.18
C ASN A 837 -16.60 -24.29 -24.74
N ILE A 838 -16.15 -23.08 -24.41
CA ILE A 838 -16.43 -22.45 -23.10
C ILE A 838 -17.94 -22.22 -22.92
N LEU A 839 -18.63 -21.73 -23.96
CA LEU A 839 -20.07 -21.49 -23.90
C LEU A 839 -20.88 -22.79 -23.82
N LEU A 840 -20.46 -23.85 -24.50
CA LEU A 840 -21.06 -25.19 -24.37
C LEU A 840 -20.93 -25.71 -22.92
N ASP A 841 -19.74 -25.60 -22.32
CA ASP A 841 -19.54 -25.97 -20.89
C ASP A 841 -20.39 -25.09 -19.97
N TYR A 842 -20.45 -23.77 -20.22
CA TYR A 842 -21.30 -22.85 -19.47
C TYR A 842 -22.79 -23.25 -19.56
N TYR A 843 -23.29 -23.54 -20.76
CA TYR A 843 -24.67 -23.98 -20.97
C TYR A 843 -24.96 -25.32 -20.28
N HIS A 844 -24.06 -26.30 -20.41
CA HIS A 844 -24.24 -27.61 -19.79
C HIS A 844 -24.38 -27.52 -18.26
N GLU A 845 -23.61 -26.63 -17.63
CA GLU A 845 -23.59 -26.43 -16.18
C GLU A 845 -24.75 -25.54 -15.68
N THR A 846 -25.04 -24.46 -16.40
CA THR A 846 -25.99 -23.42 -15.96
C THR A 846 -27.40 -23.64 -16.46
N ARG A 847 -27.57 -24.35 -17.57
CA ARG A 847 -28.79 -24.41 -18.37
C ARG A 847 -29.33 -23.01 -18.71
N SER A 848 -28.44 -22.05 -18.94
CA SER A 848 -28.79 -20.70 -19.37
C SER A 848 -29.56 -20.74 -20.70
N ILE A 849 -30.78 -20.21 -20.69
CA ILE A 849 -31.62 -20.06 -21.89
C ILE A 849 -30.97 -19.07 -22.87
N PHE A 850 -30.38 -18.00 -22.35
CA PHE A 850 -29.75 -16.97 -23.20
C PHE A 850 -28.50 -17.51 -23.91
N CYS A 851 -27.67 -18.30 -23.22
CA CYS A 851 -26.55 -18.96 -23.87
C CYS A 851 -26.99 -20.04 -24.87
N ASP A 852 -28.08 -20.77 -24.59
CA ASP A 852 -28.68 -21.73 -25.53
C ASP A 852 -29.13 -21.07 -26.84
N GLU A 853 -29.74 -19.88 -26.76
CA GLU A 853 -30.14 -19.09 -27.92
C GLU A 853 -28.93 -18.68 -28.78
N ILE A 854 -27.85 -18.22 -28.14
CA ILE A 854 -26.59 -17.89 -28.81
C ILE A 854 -26.00 -19.13 -29.50
N LEU A 855 -25.96 -20.27 -28.81
CA LEU A 855 -25.37 -21.51 -29.32
C LEU A 855 -26.18 -22.13 -30.46
N LYS A 856 -27.51 -22.04 -30.42
CA LYS A 856 -28.39 -22.54 -31.50
C LYS A 856 -28.21 -21.77 -32.80
N ASN A 857 -27.91 -20.47 -32.71
CA ASN A 857 -27.69 -19.59 -33.86
C ASN A 857 -26.20 -19.26 -34.06
N TRP A 858 -25.29 -20.11 -33.57
CA TRP A 858 -23.86 -19.82 -33.46
C TRP A 858 -23.22 -19.24 -34.72
N GLU A 859 -23.56 -19.75 -35.91
CA GLU A 859 -22.96 -19.28 -37.17
C GLU A 859 -23.24 -17.80 -37.47
N ILE A 860 -24.32 -17.25 -36.92
CA ILE A 860 -24.67 -15.81 -37.02
C ILE A 860 -24.17 -15.07 -35.78
N GLU A 861 -24.42 -15.64 -34.60
CA GLU A 861 -24.17 -14.99 -33.31
C GLU A 861 -22.67 -14.80 -33.01
N LYS A 862 -21.81 -15.67 -33.56
CA LYS A 862 -20.34 -15.57 -33.41
C LYS A 862 -19.77 -14.23 -33.91
N GLU A 863 -20.38 -13.66 -34.95
CA GLU A 863 -19.97 -12.38 -35.54
C GLU A 863 -20.25 -11.17 -34.63
N LEU A 864 -21.09 -11.35 -33.62
CA LEU A 864 -21.44 -10.32 -32.64
C LEU A 864 -20.49 -10.28 -31.44
N PHE A 865 -19.59 -11.26 -31.31
CA PHE A 865 -18.55 -11.24 -30.30
C PHE A 865 -17.38 -10.37 -30.72
N LYS A 866 -16.91 -9.54 -29.78
CA LYS A 866 -15.68 -8.77 -29.92
C LYS A 866 -14.68 -9.20 -28.86
N LYS A 867 -13.42 -9.36 -29.26
CA LYS A 867 -12.31 -9.69 -28.36
C LYS A 867 -11.49 -8.44 -28.09
N TYR A 868 -11.27 -8.15 -26.81
CA TYR A 868 -10.42 -7.07 -26.34
C TYR A 868 -9.20 -7.62 -25.61
N VAL A 869 -8.04 -7.03 -25.90
CA VAL A 869 -6.79 -7.30 -25.20
C VAL A 869 -6.10 -6.00 -24.80
N PRO A 870 -5.21 -6.02 -23.79
CA PRO A 870 -4.51 -4.82 -23.36
C PRO A 870 -3.48 -4.32 -24.37
N LEU A 871 -3.38 -3.00 -24.53
CA LEU A 871 -2.35 -2.37 -25.37
C LEU A 871 -0.94 -2.78 -24.95
N LYS A 872 -0.67 -2.83 -23.63
CA LYS A 872 0.62 -3.28 -23.07
C LYS A 872 0.95 -4.74 -23.35
N TYR A 873 -0.05 -5.59 -23.52
CA TYR A 873 0.17 -6.99 -23.91
C TYR A 873 0.70 -7.06 -25.35
N LEU A 874 0.11 -6.28 -26.27
CA LEU A 874 0.56 -6.20 -27.67
C LEU A 874 1.97 -5.61 -27.79
N GLU A 875 2.26 -4.51 -27.08
CA GLU A 875 3.61 -3.93 -27.02
C GLU A 875 4.65 -4.96 -26.55
N ASN A 876 4.32 -5.76 -25.53
CA ASN A 876 5.21 -6.79 -25.01
C ASN A 876 5.48 -7.91 -26.01
N ILE A 877 4.46 -8.38 -26.74
CA ILE A 877 4.64 -9.38 -27.80
C ILE A 877 5.53 -8.82 -28.91
N ALA A 878 5.28 -7.59 -29.34
CA ALA A 878 6.10 -6.92 -30.36
C ALA A 878 7.57 -6.85 -29.92
N ASN A 879 7.82 -6.36 -28.70
CA ASN A 879 9.18 -6.27 -28.15
C ASN A 879 9.86 -7.64 -28.03
N GLN A 880 9.13 -8.70 -27.63
CA GLN A 880 9.68 -10.05 -27.60
C GLN A 880 10.00 -10.58 -28.99
N SER A 881 9.17 -10.28 -29.99
CA SER A 881 9.42 -10.65 -31.38
C SER A 881 10.63 -9.92 -31.95
N ASP A 882 10.84 -8.65 -31.62
CA ASP A 882 12.02 -7.87 -32.01
C ASP A 882 13.29 -8.36 -31.30
N ILE A 883 13.20 -8.74 -30.03
CA ILE A 883 14.32 -9.37 -29.30
C ILE A 883 14.65 -10.74 -29.89
N LEU A 884 13.65 -11.53 -30.29
CA LEU A 884 13.86 -12.80 -31.01
C LEU A 884 14.45 -12.57 -32.39
N VAL A 885 14.08 -11.49 -33.09
CA VAL A 885 14.68 -11.08 -34.38
C VAL A 885 16.11 -10.56 -34.19
N GLU A 886 16.43 -9.87 -33.10
CA GLU A 886 17.81 -9.41 -32.81
C GLU A 886 18.71 -10.54 -32.28
N THR A 887 18.20 -11.44 -31.45
CA THR A 887 18.94 -12.62 -30.97
C THR A 887 19.11 -13.65 -32.08
N SER A 888 18.13 -13.83 -32.96
CA SER A 888 18.31 -14.59 -34.20
C SER A 888 19.30 -13.89 -35.14
N LYS A 889 19.28 -12.56 -35.32
CA LYS A 889 20.33 -11.84 -36.09
C LYS A 889 21.72 -11.96 -35.48
N LYS A 890 21.85 -12.04 -34.15
CA LYS A 890 23.14 -12.31 -33.48
C LYS A 890 23.59 -13.77 -33.61
N ASN A 891 22.66 -14.72 -33.68
CA ASN A 891 22.95 -16.14 -33.86
C ASN A 891 23.03 -16.58 -35.35
N PHE A 892 22.51 -15.79 -36.28
CA PHE A 892 22.55 -16.00 -37.74
C PHE A 892 23.58 -15.09 -38.43
N ARG A 893 24.84 -15.12 -37.98
CA ARG A 893 25.98 -14.71 -38.82
C ARG A 893 26.54 -15.83 -39.70
N LYS A 894 25.85 -16.97 -39.79
CA LYS A 894 26.07 -17.97 -40.84
C LYS A 894 24.72 -18.48 -41.35
N VAL A 895 24.62 -18.56 -42.68
CA VAL A 895 23.52 -19.11 -43.51
C VAL A 895 22.44 -18.10 -43.95
N LYS A 896 22.20 -18.09 -45.28
CA LYS A 896 21.35 -17.18 -46.06
C LYS A 896 19.85 -17.38 -45.80
N ASN A 897 19.13 -16.26 -45.84
CA ASN A 897 17.67 -16.01 -45.90
C ASN A 897 16.82 -17.15 -46.51
N PRO A 898 15.58 -17.39 -46.02
CA PRO A 898 14.47 -16.48 -46.35
C PRO A 898 13.31 -16.41 -45.33
N PHE A 899 12.77 -15.23 -44.96
CA PHE A 899 11.33 -15.11 -44.58
C PHE A 899 10.84 -13.65 -44.76
N LYS A 900 9.94 -13.46 -45.74
CA LYS A 900 9.11 -12.26 -45.97
C LYS A 900 7.66 -12.65 -45.67
N SER A 901 7.13 -12.32 -44.49
CA SER A 901 5.67 -12.29 -44.27
C SER A 901 5.19 -11.47 -43.07
N VAL A 902 6.08 -11.00 -42.17
CA VAL A 902 5.64 -10.25 -40.96
C VAL A 902 5.58 -8.73 -41.18
N LYS A 903 6.07 -8.21 -42.31
CA LYS A 903 6.16 -6.76 -42.56
C LYS A 903 4.88 -6.09 -43.09
N SER A 904 3.90 -6.84 -43.60
CA SER A 904 2.71 -6.23 -44.23
C SER A 904 1.63 -5.80 -43.25
N ALA A 905 1.62 -6.30 -42.01
CA ALA A 905 0.64 -5.90 -41.00
C ALA A 905 1.01 -4.61 -40.22
N LEU A 906 2.28 -4.20 -40.24
CA LEU A 906 2.80 -3.08 -39.43
C LEU A 906 2.71 -1.68 -40.09
N SER A 907 2.47 -1.59 -41.40
CA SER A 907 2.35 -0.28 -42.08
C SER A 907 1.00 0.42 -41.88
N ALA A 908 -0.03 -0.25 -41.34
CA ALA A 908 -1.37 0.33 -41.21
C ALA A 908 -1.65 0.98 -39.84
N CYS A 909 -0.87 0.68 -38.79
CA CYS A 909 -1.10 1.20 -37.44
C CYS A 909 -0.18 2.37 -37.02
N LEU A 910 0.70 2.84 -37.89
CA LEU A 910 1.67 3.91 -37.59
C LEU A 910 1.32 5.27 -38.24
N LEU A 911 0.08 5.42 -38.74
CA LEU A 911 -0.40 6.63 -39.42
C LEU A 911 -1.79 7.12 -38.97
N LEU A 912 -2.21 6.74 -37.77
CA LEU A 912 -3.27 7.37 -36.95
C LEU A 912 -2.73 7.54 -35.54
#